data_AF-A0A0K6G7L7-F1
#
_entry.id   AF-A0A0K6G7L7-F1
#
_cell.length_a   1.000
_cell.length_b   1.000
_cell.length_c   1.000
_cell.angle_alpha   90.00
_cell.angle_beta   90.00
_cell.angle_gamma   90.00
#
_symmetry.space_group_name_H-M   'P 1'
#
loop_
_entity.id
_entity.type
_entity.pdbx_description
1 polymer ?
#
loop_
_entity_poly.entity_id
_entity_poly.type
_entity_poly.pdbx_seq_one_letter_code
_entity_poly.pdbx_strand_id
1 'polypeptide(L)'
;MGLLESVLQILQTILCGSGKADNNQQQQQQQPQSAWQQPPGAAHQYPPTQHQPSPPAHHKPNKPYHARIDDNAQAQANPHYQQLRSQAREEGDAMARAFDASQEAYQSGDGAKAKELSNEGKRHKAEMERLNKEASDWIFQQVNLDSAPDELDLHGLYVKEAIARTEAAVQAAQSRGDQQIRIIVGKGLHSQGHVAKLKPAIEELMIKTTTAATYSMWLLVSVLLLVVTASYLALRTHARYVQQKGTAQKRKLIANKNGGSIVVGFFHPYCNSGGGGERVLWAAIAYLQRTNSQVLSVVYTGDTDATKEEIITKVKTRFDIILDPSSLEFVFLRERWVIEDTTWPRFTLIGQSLGSMMLAYEAMCGLIPDLFIDTMGYAFTFHVVRWFSGGKTPISAYVHYPTISTDMLARVKSRASQYNNANEVAKSELRTNAKLMYYNLFALAYSASLSLAQPIMVNSSWTKNHSRKLILADGSSESRKSLSIVYPPCDTQAMASFSLEGRKKIIMSLAQFRPEKDHAKQILAFAKLFEIYPEHKEQGVRLVLIGSSRNSADEARVKALQSLVTELDLDGSVEFIVNASYDVVLSWLAGASIGTNTMVDEHFGINVVEFMAAGLIPVVHSSGGPLNDIVVPYQNKPTGYHATDSVSFADAFHKALSLPSPEALAMRKRARALAVERFSTDGFEKGWAQGWEFAVRSVKT
;
A
#
# COMPACT_ATOMS: atom_id res chain seq x y z
N MET A 1 2.01 2.10 22.32
CA MET A 1 2.59 3.00 21.31
C MET A 1 3.87 2.39 20.74
N GLY A 2 4.90 2.12 21.54
CA GLY A 2 6.19 1.58 21.03
C GLY A 2 6.13 0.33 20.13
N LEU A 3 5.20 -0.61 20.39
CA LEU A 3 5.00 -1.78 19.50
C LEU A 3 4.43 -1.38 18.12
N LEU A 4 3.53 -0.40 18.05
CA LEU A 4 2.92 0.07 16.80
C LEU A 4 3.96 0.80 15.94
N GLU A 5 4.80 1.63 16.57
CA GLU A 5 5.91 2.31 15.91
C GLU A 5 6.94 1.32 15.36
N SER A 6 7.26 0.27 16.12
CA SER A 6 8.18 -0.79 15.68
C SER A 6 7.61 -1.56 14.47
N VAL A 7 6.31 -1.90 14.50
CA VAL A 7 5.63 -2.55 13.37
C VAL A 7 5.61 -1.63 12.14
N LEU A 8 5.34 -0.34 12.33
CA LEU A 8 5.34 0.64 11.24
C LEU A 8 6.74 0.81 10.63
N GLN A 9 7.79 0.89 11.44
CA GLN A 9 9.18 0.96 10.96
C GLN A 9 9.56 -0.29 10.17
N ILE A 10 9.12 -1.48 10.62
CA ILE A 10 9.31 -2.73 9.88
C ILE A 10 8.57 -2.66 8.54
N LEU A 11 7.30 -2.24 8.52
CA LEU A 11 6.51 -2.12 7.30
C LEU A 11 7.09 -1.09 6.31
N GLN A 12 7.52 0.07 6.80
CA GLN A 12 8.21 1.08 6.00
C GLN A 12 9.52 0.54 5.45
N THR A 13 10.30 -0.19 6.25
CA THR A 13 11.55 -0.80 5.79
C THR A 13 11.29 -1.84 4.69
N ILE A 14 10.27 -2.68 4.85
CA ILE A 14 9.88 -3.69 3.88
C ILE A 14 9.37 -3.06 2.57
N LEU A 15 8.51 -2.04 2.67
CA LEU A 15 7.85 -1.42 1.51
C LEU A 15 8.73 -0.37 0.81
N CYS A 16 9.46 0.43 1.57
CA CYS A 16 10.22 1.57 1.06
C CYS A 16 11.73 1.33 0.96
N GLY A 17 12.28 0.36 1.72
CA GLY A 17 13.71 0.12 1.87
C GLY A 17 14.34 0.96 3.00
N SER A 18 15.55 0.60 3.42
CA SER A 18 16.27 1.26 4.53
C SER A 18 16.87 2.61 4.12
N GLY A 19 16.02 3.62 3.88
CA GLY A 19 16.43 5.01 3.71
C GLY A 19 15.96 5.85 4.90
N LYS A 20 16.88 6.52 5.60
CA LYS A 20 16.51 7.52 6.62
C LYS A 20 15.76 8.66 5.93
N ALA A 21 14.53 8.92 6.35
CA ALA A 21 13.86 10.17 6.02
C ALA A 21 14.52 11.31 6.82
N ASP A 22 15.06 12.32 6.12
CA ASP A 22 15.58 13.52 6.78
C ASP A 22 14.41 14.32 7.37
N ASN A 23 14.42 14.46 8.70
CA ASN A 23 13.49 15.31 9.44
C ASN A 23 13.84 16.79 9.19
N ASN A 24 13.23 17.40 8.19
CA ASN A 24 13.09 18.86 8.12
C ASN A 24 11.61 19.22 8.26
N GLN A 25 11.21 19.53 9.50
CA GLN A 25 9.92 20.14 9.80
C GLN A 25 9.94 21.60 9.34
N GLN A 26 9.40 21.87 8.15
CA GLN A 26 8.87 23.19 7.82
C GLN A 26 7.36 23.08 7.64
N GLN A 27 6.65 23.94 8.38
CA GLN A 27 5.20 24.12 8.34
C GLN A 27 4.72 24.34 6.90
N GLN A 28 4.06 23.33 6.32
CA GLN A 28 3.24 23.49 5.13
C GLN A 28 1.82 23.04 5.46
N GLN A 29 0.87 23.96 5.31
CA GLN A 29 -0.56 23.67 5.39
C GLN A 29 -0.94 22.63 4.32
N GLN A 30 -1.34 21.44 4.77
CA GLN A 30 -1.69 20.30 3.91
C GLN A 30 -3.20 20.09 3.86
N GLN A 31 -3.70 19.85 2.64
CA GLN A 31 -5.11 19.74 2.22
C GLN A 31 -5.37 18.34 1.64
N PRO A 32 -6.66 17.90 1.55
CA PRO A 32 -7.04 16.50 1.39
C PRO A 32 -6.64 15.94 0.02
N GLN A 33 -6.22 14.67 0.02
CA GLN A 33 -5.83 13.82 -1.11
C GLN A 33 -5.96 14.48 -2.49
N SER A 34 -4.96 15.27 -2.86
CA SER A 34 -4.69 15.58 -4.27
C SER A 34 -4.00 14.38 -4.91
N ALA A 35 -4.44 14.06 -6.12
CA ALA A 35 -4.01 12.92 -6.92
C ALA A 35 -2.50 12.61 -6.84
N TRP A 36 -2.22 11.32 -6.64
CA TRP A 36 -0.92 10.65 -6.54
C TRP A 36 0.18 11.28 -7.42
N GLN A 37 1.18 11.91 -6.80
CA GLN A 37 2.38 12.34 -7.49
C GLN A 37 3.55 11.42 -7.10
N GLN A 38 4.28 10.91 -8.11
CA GLN A 38 5.58 10.27 -7.91
C GLN A 38 6.69 11.31 -8.07
N PRO A 39 7.73 11.34 -7.22
CA PRO A 39 8.89 12.19 -7.42
C PRO A 39 9.79 11.68 -8.57
N PRO A 40 10.52 12.57 -9.27
CA PRO A 40 11.44 12.17 -10.34
C PRO A 40 12.68 11.46 -9.77
N GLY A 41 12.95 10.24 -10.23
CA GLY A 41 14.13 9.46 -9.86
C GLY A 41 15.38 9.89 -10.63
N ALA A 42 16.44 10.22 -9.91
CA ALA A 42 17.78 10.43 -10.46
C ALA A 42 18.42 9.07 -10.83
N ALA A 43 18.95 8.97 -12.05
CA ALA A 43 19.55 7.77 -12.59
C ALA A 43 20.99 7.57 -12.07
N HIS A 44 21.28 6.40 -11.51
CA HIS A 44 22.65 5.91 -11.32
C HIS A 44 22.78 4.57 -12.06
N GLN A 45 23.62 4.57 -13.08
CA GLN A 45 23.98 3.40 -13.89
C GLN A 45 25.02 2.57 -13.16
N TYR A 46 24.80 1.26 -13.04
CA TYR A 46 25.83 0.28 -12.71
C TYR A 46 26.21 -0.51 -13.98
N PRO A 47 27.51 -0.79 -14.22
CA PRO A 47 27.96 -1.55 -15.37
C PRO A 47 27.75 -3.08 -15.17
N PRO A 48 27.65 -3.87 -16.27
CA PRO A 48 27.31 -5.28 -16.21
C PRO A 48 28.53 -6.16 -15.85
N THR A 49 28.32 -7.13 -14.96
CA THR A 49 29.28 -8.21 -14.66
C THR A 49 29.21 -9.32 -15.70
N GLN A 50 30.36 -9.65 -16.28
CA GLN A 50 30.56 -10.74 -17.24
C GLN A 50 30.50 -12.11 -16.54
N HIS A 51 29.70 -13.03 -17.09
CA HIS A 51 29.77 -14.45 -16.75
C HIS A 51 30.81 -15.15 -17.64
N GLN A 52 31.80 -15.80 -17.03
CA GLN A 52 32.63 -16.81 -17.69
C GLN A 52 31.98 -18.19 -17.55
N PRO A 53 31.91 -19.02 -18.60
CA PRO A 53 31.49 -20.41 -18.50
C PRO A 53 32.65 -21.30 -18.03
N SER A 54 32.37 -22.23 -17.12
CA SER A 54 33.32 -23.27 -16.71
C SER A 54 33.41 -24.41 -17.76
N PRO A 55 34.55 -25.12 -17.87
CA PRO A 55 34.77 -26.13 -18.89
C PRO A 55 34.11 -27.48 -18.54
N PRO A 56 33.81 -28.34 -19.53
CA PRO A 56 33.15 -29.62 -19.30
C PRO A 56 34.12 -30.65 -18.67
N ALA A 57 33.67 -31.33 -17.62
CA ALA A 57 34.43 -32.37 -16.93
C ALA A 57 34.41 -33.69 -17.73
N HIS A 58 35.58 -34.11 -18.20
CA HIS A 58 35.82 -35.43 -18.79
C HIS A 58 35.51 -36.54 -17.77
N HIS A 59 34.58 -37.44 -18.11
CA HIS A 59 34.29 -38.65 -17.34
C HIS A 59 35.29 -39.77 -17.68
N LYS A 60 35.97 -40.32 -16.67
CA LYS A 60 36.61 -41.64 -16.79
C LYS A 60 35.55 -42.74 -16.56
N PRO A 61 35.61 -43.88 -17.27
CA PRO A 61 34.66 -44.97 -17.10
C PRO A 61 34.86 -45.69 -15.75
N ASN A 62 33.74 -46.05 -15.09
CA ASN A 62 33.73 -46.81 -13.83
C ASN A 62 34.28 -48.23 -14.03
N LYS A 63 35.19 -48.67 -13.15
CA LYS A 63 35.68 -50.06 -13.10
C LYS A 63 34.58 -51.03 -12.62
N PRO A 64 34.55 -52.29 -13.13
CA PRO A 64 33.62 -53.31 -12.66
C PRO A 64 33.84 -53.69 -11.19
N TYR A 65 32.74 -54.06 -10.50
CA TYR A 65 32.70 -54.30 -9.04
C TYR A 65 33.72 -55.31 -8.51
N HIS A 66 34.03 -56.37 -9.27
CA HIS A 66 35.03 -57.38 -8.85
C HIS A 66 36.46 -56.81 -8.78
N ALA A 67 36.85 -55.99 -9.75
CA ALA A 67 38.17 -55.34 -9.75
C ALA A 67 38.34 -54.40 -8.55
N ARG A 68 37.26 -53.72 -8.12
CA ARG A 68 37.27 -52.86 -6.93
C ARG A 68 37.44 -53.63 -5.62
N ILE A 69 36.89 -54.85 -5.51
CA ILE A 69 37.09 -55.70 -4.33
C ILE A 69 38.56 -56.08 -4.22
N ASP A 70 39.19 -56.43 -5.33
CA ASP A 70 40.60 -56.79 -5.38
C ASP A 70 41.50 -55.59 -5.04
N ASP A 71 41.20 -54.41 -5.61
CA ASP A 71 41.91 -53.15 -5.28
C ASP A 71 41.76 -52.78 -3.79
N ASN A 72 40.56 -52.92 -3.21
CA ASN A 72 40.30 -52.66 -1.79
C ASN A 72 41.00 -53.67 -0.86
N ALA A 73 41.06 -54.95 -1.25
CA ALA A 73 41.80 -55.98 -0.51
C ALA A 73 43.30 -55.73 -0.57
N GLN A 74 43.84 -55.32 -1.73
CA GLN A 74 45.23 -54.93 -1.90
C GLN A 74 45.58 -53.67 -1.09
N ALA A 75 44.70 -52.67 -1.06
CA ALA A 75 44.89 -51.46 -0.27
C ALA A 75 44.90 -51.75 1.24
N GLN A 76 44.02 -52.65 1.71
CA GLN A 76 44.04 -53.12 3.11
C GLN A 76 45.26 -54.00 3.44
N ALA A 77 45.79 -54.74 2.46
CA ALA A 77 47.00 -55.54 2.63
C ALA A 77 48.30 -54.72 2.45
N ASN A 78 48.20 -53.42 2.16
CA ASN A 78 49.36 -52.59 1.90
C ASN A 78 50.26 -52.48 3.15
N PRO A 79 51.58 -52.71 3.03
CA PRO A 79 52.51 -52.67 4.17
C PRO A 79 52.49 -51.35 4.94
N HIS A 80 52.34 -50.22 4.25
CA HIS A 80 52.30 -48.90 4.87
C HIS A 80 51.05 -48.72 5.75
N TYR A 81 49.88 -49.10 5.24
CA TYR A 81 48.63 -49.06 6.01
C TYR A 81 48.66 -50.02 7.21
N GLN A 82 49.15 -51.24 6.99
CA GLN A 82 49.31 -52.23 8.06
C GLN A 82 50.29 -51.74 9.14
N GLN A 83 51.38 -51.09 8.73
CA GLN A 83 52.35 -50.51 9.66
C GLN A 83 51.73 -49.38 10.49
N LEU A 84 51.03 -48.43 9.88
CA LEU A 84 50.36 -47.35 10.61
C LEU A 84 49.32 -47.89 11.60
N ARG A 85 48.54 -48.90 11.21
CA ARG A 85 47.58 -49.56 12.11
C ARG A 85 48.26 -50.40 13.19
N SER A 86 49.41 -51.00 12.92
CA SER A 86 50.22 -51.72 13.92
C SER A 86 50.76 -50.75 14.97
N GLN A 87 51.41 -49.67 14.53
CA GLN A 87 51.95 -48.63 15.41
C GLN A 87 50.84 -47.99 16.23
N ALA A 88 49.67 -47.72 15.64
CA ALA A 88 48.53 -47.21 16.39
C ALA A 88 48.04 -48.21 17.46
N ARG A 89 48.10 -49.53 17.22
CA ARG A 89 47.76 -50.53 18.25
C ARG A 89 48.80 -50.57 19.35
N GLU A 90 50.09 -50.52 19.01
CA GLU A 90 51.18 -50.48 19.98
C GLU A 90 51.08 -49.26 20.91
N GLU A 91 50.80 -48.09 20.34
CA GLU A 91 50.51 -46.85 21.08
C GLU A 91 49.23 -46.96 21.90
N GLY A 92 48.19 -47.65 21.40
CA GLY A 92 46.96 -47.94 22.14
C GLY A 92 47.20 -48.86 23.35
N ASP A 93 48.03 -49.89 23.19
CA ASP A 93 48.40 -50.81 24.28
C ASP A 93 49.31 -50.10 25.31
N ALA A 94 50.22 -49.23 24.86
CA ALA A 94 51.03 -48.39 25.73
C ALA A 94 50.18 -47.38 26.50
N MET A 95 49.19 -46.76 25.84
CA MET A 95 48.20 -45.90 26.47
C MET A 95 47.42 -46.63 27.56
N ALA A 96 46.93 -47.85 27.28
CA ALA A 96 46.19 -48.65 28.25
C ALA A 96 47.05 -48.97 29.49
N ARG A 97 48.28 -49.48 29.28
CA ARG A 97 49.22 -49.75 30.37
C ARG A 97 49.54 -48.51 31.21
N ALA A 98 49.74 -47.35 30.57
CA ALA A 98 50.04 -46.10 31.27
C ALA A 98 48.84 -45.61 32.09
N PHE A 99 47.60 -45.77 31.60
CA PHE A 99 46.41 -45.41 32.37
C PHE A 99 46.13 -46.39 33.51
N ASP A 100 46.32 -47.69 33.32
CA ASP A 100 46.18 -48.69 34.38
C ASP A 100 47.19 -48.42 35.49
N ALA A 101 48.46 -48.21 35.13
CA ALA A 101 49.52 -47.85 36.08
C ALA A 101 49.27 -46.50 36.77
N SER A 102 48.70 -45.52 36.06
CA SER A 102 48.30 -44.23 36.64
C SER A 102 47.18 -44.40 37.67
N GLN A 103 46.20 -45.27 37.40
CA GLN A 103 45.10 -45.57 38.29
C GLN A 103 45.58 -46.31 39.56
N GLU A 104 46.51 -47.26 39.42
CA GLU A 104 47.15 -47.94 40.55
C GLU A 104 48.01 -47.00 41.40
N ALA A 105 48.79 -46.11 40.78
CA ALA A 105 49.58 -45.08 41.48
C ALA A 105 48.67 -44.09 42.25
N TYR A 106 47.50 -43.77 41.68
CA TYR A 106 46.52 -42.91 42.34
C TYR A 106 45.90 -43.60 43.57
N GLN A 107 45.54 -44.88 43.44
CA GLN A 107 44.96 -45.67 44.53
C GLN A 107 45.94 -45.92 45.69
N SER A 108 47.24 -45.90 45.42
CA SER A 108 48.30 -46.04 46.43
C SER A 108 48.72 -44.73 47.10
N GLY A 109 48.10 -43.59 46.75
CA GLY A 109 48.33 -42.29 47.37
C GLY A 109 49.49 -41.47 46.78
N ASP A 110 50.16 -41.95 45.73
CA ASP A 110 51.22 -41.23 45.03
C ASP A 110 50.66 -40.39 43.87
N GLY A 111 50.10 -39.23 44.24
CA GLY A 111 49.46 -38.32 43.30
C GLY A 111 50.43 -37.72 42.26
N ALA A 112 51.72 -37.59 42.58
CA ALA A 112 52.71 -37.05 41.66
C ALA A 112 53.01 -38.05 40.53
N LYS A 113 53.26 -39.32 40.89
CA LYS A 113 53.49 -40.40 39.93
C LYS A 113 52.25 -40.73 39.10
N ALA A 114 51.07 -40.71 39.73
CA ALA A 114 49.80 -40.88 39.02
C ALA A 114 49.62 -39.82 37.93
N LYS A 115 49.97 -38.56 38.21
CA LYS A 115 49.87 -37.46 37.25
C LYS A 115 50.85 -37.61 36.09
N GLU A 116 52.07 -38.03 36.36
CA GLU A 116 53.09 -38.28 35.33
C GLU A 116 52.65 -39.38 34.36
N LEU A 117 52.25 -40.54 34.89
CA LEU A 117 51.74 -41.67 34.10
C LEU A 117 50.45 -41.32 33.34
N SER A 118 49.58 -40.48 33.91
CA SER A 118 48.40 -39.96 33.21
C SER A 118 48.78 -39.08 32.02
N ASN A 119 49.80 -38.22 32.17
CA ASN A 119 50.30 -37.39 31.08
C ASN A 119 50.98 -38.25 30.01
N GLU A 120 51.69 -39.31 30.40
CA GLU A 120 52.24 -40.31 29.48
C GLU A 120 51.15 -41.03 28.69
N GLY A 121 50.10 -41.53 29.36
CA GLY A 121 48.94 -42.12 28.71
C GLY A 121 48.25 -41.15 27.74
N LYS A 122 48.18 -39.86 28.07
CA LYS A 122 47.66 -38.83 27.14
C LYS A 122 48.55 -38.62 25.91
N ARG A 123 49.88 -38.71 26.04
CA ARG A 123 50.80 -38.63 24.89
C ARG A 123 50.62 -39.83 23.96
N HIS A 124 50.60 -41.04 24.50
CA HIS A 124 50.32 -42.26 23.73
C HIS A 124 48.94 -42.22 23.06
N LYS A 125 47.92 -41.71 23.77
CA LYS A 125 46.60 -41.49 23.17
C LYS A 125 46.65 -40.55 21.96
N ALA A 126 47.32 -39.41 22.10
CA ALA A 126 47.43 -38.43 21.03
C ALA A 126 48.17 -39.00 19.81
N GLU A 127 49.23 -39.78 20.04
CA GLU A 127 50.00 -40.41 18.96
C GLU A 127 49.21 -41.55 18.29
N MET A 128 48.52 -42.40 19.07
CA MET A 128 47.57 -43.38 18.55
C MET A 128 46.50 -42.72 17.67
N GLU A 129 45.91 -41.60 18.11
CA GLU A 129 44.90 -40.87 17.34
C GLU A 129 45.49 -40.28 16.06
N ARG A 130 46.72 -39.74 16.12
CA ARG A 130 47.46 -39.23 14.95
C ARG A 130 47.70 -40.34 13.92
N LEU A 131 48.22 -41.49 14.35
CA LEU A 131 48.50 -42.65 13.48
C LEU A 131 47.22 -43.26 12.90
N ASN A 132 46.16 -43.38 13.70
CA ASN A 132 44.85 -43.84 13.19
C ASN A 132 44.27 -42.87 12.16
N LYS A 133 44.41 -41.56 12.38
CA LYS A 133 43.99 -40.55 11.41
C LYS A 133 44.79 -40.65 10.11
N GLU A 134 46.12 -40.78 10.20
CA GLU A 134 46.99 -40.94 9.03
C GLU A 134 46.64 -42.21 8.25
N ALA A 135 46.41 -43.33 8.95
CA ALA A 135 45.95 -44.58 8.35
C ALA A 135 44.57 -44.44 7.68
N SER A 136 43.63 -43.76 8.35
CA SER A 136 42.27 -43.50 7.87
C SER A 136 42.27 -42.61 6.62
N ASP A 137 43.04 -41.53 6.64
CA ASP A 137 43.15 -40.59 5.52
C ASP A 137 43.79 -41.28 4.30
N TRP A 138 44.85 -42.05 4.53
CA TRP A 138 45.52 -42.81 3.47
C TRP A 138 44.59 -43.84 2.84
N ILE A 139 43.97 -44.72 3.64
CA ILE A 139 43.11 -45.78 3.08
C ILE A 139 41.88 -45.20 2.39
N PHE A 140 41.29 -44.15 2.96
CA PHE A 140 40.15 -43.45 2.35
C PHE A 140 40.50 -42.88 0.98
N GLN A 141 41.67 -42.24 0.84
CA GLN A 141 42.13 -41.75 -0.46
C GLN A 141 42.30 -42.90 -1.45
N GLN A 142 42.97 -43.98 -1.04
CA GLN A 142 43.24 -45.12 -1.93
C GLN A 142 41.96 -45.78 -2.45
N VAL A 143 41.00 -46.08 -1.57
CA VAL A 143 39.76 -46.76 -1.97
C VAL A 143 38.78 -45.86 -2.73
N ASN A 144 38.95 -44.53 -2.67
CA ASN A 144 38.12 -43.56 -3.41
C ASN A 144 38.81 -42.96 -4.65
N LEU A 145 40.00 -43.42 -5.04
CA LEU A 145 40.73 -42.91 -6.23
C LEU A 145 39.90 -42.98 -7.52
N ASP A 146 39.10 -44.03 -7.66
CA ASP A 146 38.28 -44.34 -8.83
C ASP A 146 36.76 -44.25 -8.53
N SER A 147 36.36 -43.59 -7.44
CA SER A 147 34.95 -43.41 -7.06
C SER A 147 34.25 -42.36 -7.92
N ALA A 148 32.98 -42.60 -8.23
CA ALA A 148 32.13 -41.62 -8.92
C ALA A 148 31.83 -40.41 -8.01
N PRO A 149 31.46 -39.24 -8.57
CA PRO A 149 31.17 -38.03 -7.78
C PRO A 149 30.04 -38.20 -6.75
N ASP A 150 29.12 -39.14 -6.98
CA ASP A 150 27.98 -39.50 -6.13
C ASP A 150 28.23 -40.77 -5.29
N GLU A 151 29.46 -41.25 -5.24
CA GLU A 151 29.84 -42.50 -4.55
C GLU A 151 30.84 -42.24 -3.42
N LEU A 152 30.67 -42.93 -2.30
CA LEU A 152 31.54 -42.86 -1.13
C LEU A 152 31.92 -44.27 -0.68
N ASP A 153 33.18 -44.66 -0.84
CA ASP A 153 33.70 -45.94 -0.36
C ASP A 153 34.32 -45.80 1.05
N LEU A 154 33.83 -46.61 1.99
CA LEU A 154 34.24 -46.61 3.40
C LEU A 154 35.07 -47.85 3.78
N HIS A 155 35.54 -48.65 2.81
CA HIS A 155 36.35 -49.84 3.08
C HIS A 155 37.63 -49.49 3.86
N GLY A 156 38.00 -50.38 4.79
CA GLY A 156 39.20 -50.22 5.63
C GLY A 156 39.07 -49.19 6.77
N LEU A 157 37.98 -48.43 6.83
CA LEU A 157 37.73 -47.48 7.92
C LEU A 157 37.16 -48.16 9.17
N TYR A 158 37.48 -47.58 10.33
CA TYR A 158 36.81 -47.90 11.59
C TYR A 158 35.49 -47.12 11.71
N VAL A 159 34.55 -47.61 12.53
CA VAL A 159 33.17 -47.07 12.62
C VAL A 159 33.13 -45.56 12.86
N LYS A 160 33.95 -45.03 13.77
CA LYS A 160 34.02 -43.59 14.06
C LYS A 160 34.51 -42.78 12.86
N GLU A 161 35.51 -43.29 12.14
CA GLU A 161 36.07 -42.67 10.95
C GLU A 161 35.04 -42.65 9.82
N ALA A 162 34.35 -43.78 9.60
CA ALA A 162 33.33 -43.94 8.58
C ALA A 162 32.11 -43.02 8.80
N ILE A 163 31.66 -42.84 10.04
CA ILE A 163 30.59 -41.89 10.40
C ILE A 163 31.00 -40.47 10.02
N ALA A 164 32.18 -40.02 10.47
CA ALA A 164 32.66 -38.66 10.19
C ALA A 164 32.80 -38.38 8.69
N ARG A 165 33.31 -39.35 7.92
CA ARG A 165 33.42 -39.25 6.46
C ARG A 165 32.04 -39.22 5.78
N THR A 166 31.10 -40.00 6.28
CA THR A 166 29.72 -40.02 5.78
C THR A 166 29.00 -38.69 6.03
N GLU A 167 29.11 -38.12 7.23
CA GLU A 167 28.51 -36.82 7.55
C GLU A 167 29.05 -35.71 6.62
N ALA A 168 30.38 -35.65 6.45
CA ALA A 168 31.00 -34.68 5.56
C ALA A 168 30.57 -34.85 4.10
N ALA A 169 30.48 -36.10 3.62
CA ALA A 169 30.06 -36.41 2.26
C ALA A 169 28.59 -36.07 2.01
N VAL A 170 27.70 -36.37 2.96
CA VAL A 170 26.27 -36.01 2.88
C VAL A 170 26.10 -34.49 2.85
N GLN A 171 26.81 -33.74 3.70
CA GLN A 171 26.77 -32.28 3.68
C GLN A 171 27.27 -31.72 2.33
N ALA A 172 28.37 -32.27 1.81
CA ALA A 172 28.89 -31.86 0.51
C ALA A 172 27.90 -32.16 -0.62
N ALA A 173 27.28 -33.34 -0.63
CA ALA A 173 26.27 -33.73 -1.62
C ALA A 173 25.04 -32.81 -1.56
N GLN A 174 24.54 -32.48 -0.37
CA GLN A 174 23.44 -31.53 -0.18
C GLN A 174 23.79 -30.13 -0.71
N SER A 175 25.02 -29.65 -0.45
CA SER A 175 25.46 -28.34 -0.96
C SER A 175 25.55 -28.27 -2.49
N ARG A 176 25.77 -29.42 -3.14
CA ARG A 176 25.78 -29.55 -4.61
C ARG A 176 24.38 -29.75 -5.21
N GLY A 177 23.38 -30.07 -4.40
CA GLY A 177 22.02 -30.39 -4.85
C GLY A 177 21.81 -31.83 -5.32
N ASP A 178 22.72 -32.75 -4.95
CA ASP A 178 22.67 -34.15 -5.35
C ASP A 178 21.40 -34.82 -4.77
N GLN A 179 20.67 -35.58 -5.60
CA GLN A 179 19.43 -36.26 -5.19
C GLN A 179 19.69 -37.60 -4.51
N GLN A 180 20.88 -38.18 -4.68
CA GLN A 180 21.27 -39.47 -4.12
C GLN A 180 22.79 -39.51 -3.90
N ILE A 181 23.21 -40.27 -2.89
CA ILE A 181 24.61 -40.64 -2.65
C ILE A 181 24.69 -42.14 -2.41
N ARG A 182 25.62 -42.82 -3.08
CA ARG A 182 25.86 -44.25 -2.95
C ARG A 182 26.99 -44.49 -1.96
N ILE A 183 26.64 -44.99 -0.77
CA ILE A 183 27.63 -45.34 0.26
C ILE A 183 27.96 -46.82 0.15
N ILE A 184 29.24 -47.13 -0.05
CA ILE A 184 29.76 -48.49 -0.12
C ILE A 184 30.35 -48.85 1.24
N VAL A 185 29.77 -49.88 1.86
CA VAL A 185 30.19 -50.43 3.15
C VAL A 185 30.65 -51.87 2.95
N GLY A 186 31.82 -52.23 3.48
CA GLY A 186 32.40 -53.54 3.23
C GLY A 186 31.65 -54.71 3.87
N LYS A 187 31.86 -55.91 3.32
CA LYS A 187 31.22 -57.18 3.76
C LYS A 187 31.67 -57.70 5.13
N GLY A 188 32.67 -57.07 5.76
CA GLY A 188 33.17 -57.46 7.09
C GLY A 188 34.16 -58.62 7.12
N LEU A 189 34.67 -59.07 5.96
CA LEU A 189 35.53 -60.26 5.82
C LEU A 189 36.83 -60.23 6.65
N HIS A 190 37.33 -59.05 7.00
CA HIS A 190 38.58 -58.86 7.78
C HIS A 190 38.34 -58.28 9.18
N SER A 191 37.09 -58.24 9.64
CA SER A 191 36.73 -57.82 10.99
C SER A 191 36.72 -59.00 11.96
N GLN A 192 37.00 -58.77 13.24
CA GLN A 192 36.87 -59.82 14.26
C GLN A 192 35.46 -60.43 14.24
N GLY A 193 35.37 -61.73 13.95
CA GLY A 193 34.12 -62.49 13.85
C GLY A 193 33.40 -62.43 12.50
N HIS A 194 34.00 -61.85 11.44
CA HIS A 194 33.40 -61.71 10.10
C HIS A 194 32.08 -60.91 10.05
N VAL A 195 31.83 -60.03 11.02
CA VAL A 195 30.57 -59.24 11.13
C VAL A 195 30.74 -57.85 10.52
N ALA A 196 29.88 -57.46 9.58
CA ALA A 196 29.88 -56.11 8.99
C ALA A 196 29.43 -55.04 10.00
N LYS A 197 30.39 -54.29 10.56
CA LYS A 197 30.11 -53.23 11.57
C LYS A 197 29.78 -51.85 10.99
N LEU A 198 30.18 -51.57 9.75
CA LEU A 198 29.98 -50.25 9.13
C LEU A 198 28.54 -50.04 8.66
N LYS A 199 27.95 -51.03 7.99
CA LYS A 199 26.57 -50.95 7.49
C LYS A 199 25.54 -50.55 8.57
N PRO A 200 25.43 -51.25 9.72
CA PRO A 200 24.45 -50.89 10.74
C PRO A 200 24.69 -49.51 11.35
N ALA A 201 25.95 -49.11 11.51
CA ALA A 201 26.30 -47.79 12.06
C ALA A 201 25.91 -46.63 11.13
N ILE A 202 26.11 -46.80 9.82
CA ILE A 202 25.69 -45.79 8.83
C ILE A 202 24.17 -45.75 8.66
N GLU A 203 23.49 -46.91 8.67
CA GLU A 203 22.01 -46.96 8.66
C GLU A 203 21.42 -46.24 9.87
N GLU A 204 21.97 -46.47 11.07
CA GLU A 204 21.54 -45.78 12.30
C GLU A 204 21.75 -44.27 12.23
N LEU A 205 22.90 -43.82 11.69
CA LEU A 205 23.19 -42.40 11.46
C LEU A 205 22.14 -41.76 10.53
N MET A 206 21.82 -42.39 9.40
CA MET A 206 20.86 -41.85 8.44
C MET A 206 19.44 -41.72 9.03
N ILE A 207 19.01 -42.68 9.85
CA ILE A 207 17.72 -42.64 10.55
C ILE A 207 17.68 -41.50 11.58
N LYS A 208 18.73 -41.34 12.39
CA LYS A 208 18.81 -40.26 13.40
C LYS A 208 18.78 -38.87 12.76
N THR A 209 19.53 -38.66 11.69
CA THR A 209 19.60 -37.36 11.02
C THR A 209 18.28 -36.98 10.36
N THR A 210 17.59 -37.94 9.72
CA THR A 210 16.30 -37.70 9.07
C THR A 210 15.19 -37.41 10.08
N THR A 211 15.14 -38.18 11.18
CA THR A 211 14.16 -37.96 12.25
C THR A 211 14.36 -36.60 12.94
N ALA A 212 15.61 -36.22 13.26
CA ALA A 212 15.92 -34.92 13.86
C ALA A 212 15.47 -33.73 12.99
N ALA A 213 15.64 -33.81 11.67
CA ALA A 213 15.18 -32.78 10.74
C ALA A 213 13.64 -32.64 10.74
N THR A 214 12.91 -33.77 10.76
CA THR A 214 11.44 -33.74 10.83
C THR A 214 10.93 -33.16 12.16
N TYR A 215 11.50 -33.56 13.30
CA TYR A 215 11.13 -32.99 14.60
C TYR A 215 11.41 -31.49 14.67
N SER A 216 12.52 -31.03 14.10
CA SER A 216 12.87 -29.60 14.04
C SER A 216 11.85 -28.81 13.21
N MET A 217 11.41 -29.34 12.08
CA MET A 217 10.36 -28.72 11.25
C MET A 217 9.02 -28.64 11.99
N TRP A 218 8.59 -29.73 12.64
CA TRP A 218 7.35 -29.74 13.44
C TRP A 218 7.40 -28.84 14.66
N LEU A 219 8.57 -28.72 15.30
CA LEU A 219 8.79 -27.77 16.39
C LEU A 219 8.64 -26.33 15.90
N LEU A 220 9.24 -25.98 14.75
CA LEU A 220 9.10 -24.64 14.15
C LEU A 220 7.64 -24.31 13.81
N VAL A 221 6.91 -25.25 13.20
CA VAL A 221 5.48 -25.08 12.90
C VAL A 221 4.66 -24.89 14.18
N SER A 222 4.95 -25.68 15.23
CA SER A 222 4.24 -25.60 16.51
C SER A 222 4.51 -24.29 17.25
N VAL A 223 5.77 -23.83 17.24
CA VAL A 223 6.16 -22.52 17.81
C VAL A 223 5.47 -21.39 17.03
N LEU A 224 5.46 -21.45 15.70
CA LEU A 224 4.76 -20.46 14.87
C LEU A 224 3.26 -20.42 15.19
N LEU A 225 2.61 -21.58 15.29
CA LEU A 225 1.19 -21.68 15.64
C LEU A 225 0.91 -21.11 17.03
N LEU A 226 1.78 -21.38 18.01
CA LEU A 226 1.66 -20.86 19.37
C LEU A 226 1.82 -19.34 19.40
N VAL A 227 2.79 -18.78 18.66
CA VAL A 227 2.98 -17.33 18.54
C VAL A 227 1.77 -16.65 17.89
N VAL A 228 1.24 -17.22 16.81
CA VAL A 228 0.03 -16.71 16.14
C VAL A 228 -1.17 -16.75 17.09
N THR A 229 -1.36 -17.86 17.79
CA THR A 229 -2.48 -18.04 18.73
C THR A 229 -2.38 -17.09 19.92
N ALA A 230 -1.18 -16.95 20.51
CA ALA A 230 -0.92 -16.02 21.60
C ALA A 230 -1.13 -14.56 21.16
N SER A 231 -0.67 -14.19 19.97
CA SER A 231 -0.87 -12.85 19.39
C SER A 231 -2.34 -12.56 19.13
N TYR A 232 -3.09 -13.52 18.57
CA TYR A 232 -4.53 -13.41 18.38
C TYR A 232 -5.27 -13.23 19.71
N LEU A 233 -4.92 -14.02 20.74
CA LEU A 233 -5.54 -13.92 22.05
C LEU A 233 -5.23 -12.58 22.72
N ALA A 234 -3.98 -12.14 22.67
CA ALA A 234 -3.55 -10.82 23.16
C ALA A 234 -4.34 -9.69 22.48
N LEU A 235 -4.42 -9.72 21.15
CA LEU A 235 -5.18 -8.74 20.37
C LEU A 235 -6.67 -8.75 20.72
N ARG A 236 -7.25 -9.93 20.95
CA ARG A 236 -8.66 -10.08 21.37
C ARG A 236 -8.90 -9.55 22.78
N THR A 237 -7.97 -9.80 23.72
CA THR A 237 -8.05 -9.24 25.08
C THR A 237 -7.93 -7.72 25.06
N HIS A 238 -7.01 -7.18 24.25
CA HIS A 238 -6.85 -5.75 24.05
C HIS A 238 -8.10 -5.11 23.43
N ALA A 239 -8.68 -5.74 22.40
CA ALA A 239 -9.94 -5.26 21.81
C ALA A 239 -11.07 -5.19 22.85
N ARG A 240 -11.19 -6.19 23.74
CA ARG A 240 -12.16 -6.14 24.86
C ARG A 240 -11.88 -5.01 25.84
N TYR A 241 -10.62 -4.75 26.16
CA TYR A 241 -10.23 -3.62 27.00
C TYR A 241 -10.64 -2.29 26.34
N VAL A 242 -10.33 -2.10 25.05
CA VAL A 242 -10.73 -0.92 24.28
C VAL A 242 -12.26 -0.76 24.24
N GLN A 243 -13.02 -1.85 24.10
CA GLN A 243 -14.49 -1.83 24.15
C GLN A 243 -15.04 -1.37 25.50
N GLN A 244 -14.48 -1.87 26.60
CA GLN A 244 -14.89 -1.47 27.95
C GLN A 244 -14.59 0.00 28.19
N LYS A 245 -13.39 0.45 27.83
CA LYS A 245 -12.98 1.86 27.92
C LYS A 245 -13.87 2.76 27.05
N GLY A 246 -14.10 2.38 25.80
CA GLY A 246 -14.94 3.12 24.85
C GLY A 246 -16.39 3.25 25.33
N THR A 247 -16.94 2.18 25.92
CA THR A 247 -18.28 2.22 26.54
C THR A 247 -18.33 3.23 27.69
N ALA A 248 -17.31 3.25 28.56
CA ALA A 248 -17.22 4.21 29.66
C ALA A 248 -17.07 5.66 29.16
N GLN A 249 -16.23 5.90 28.15
CA GLN A 249 -16.06 7.22 27.53
C GLN A 249 -17.34 7.71 26.89
N LYS A 250 -18.03 6.86 26.12
CA LYS A 250 -19.32 7.18 25.50
C LYS A 250 -20.37 7.55 26.54
N ARG A 251 -20.48 6.77 27.64
CA ARG A 251 -21.40 7.08 28.75
C ARG A 251 -21.10 8.43 29.37
N LYS A 252 -19.83 8.78 29.61
CA LYS A 252 -19.44 10.09 30.12
C LYS A 252 -19.82 11.22 29.16
N LEU A 253 -19.61 10.99 27.86
CA LEU A 253 -19.90 11.97 26.81
C LEU A 253 -21.40 12.33 26.73
N ILE A 254 -22.27 11.33 26.88
CA ILE A 254 -23.72 11.51 26.81
C ILE A 254 -24.38 11.75 28.18
N ALA A 255 -23.63 11.68 29.29
CA ALA A 255 -24.18 11.77 30.65
C ALA A 255 -24.94 13.06 30.92
N ASN A 256 -24.50 14.17 30.31
CA ASN A 256 -25.10 15.50 30.48
C ASN A 256 -26.14 15.83 29.39
N LYS A 257 -26.51 14.86 28.54
CA LYS A 257 -27.48 15.07 27.47
C LYS A 257 -28.84 14.47 27.82
N ASN A 258 -29.87 15.31 27.80
CA ASN A 258 -31.25 14.90 28.06
C ASN A 258 -31.75 14.00 26.91
N GLY A 259 -32.02 12.74 27.20
CA GLY A 259 -32.46 11.73 26.23
C GLY A 259 -31.27 11.02 25.58
N GLY A 260 -31.24 9.69 25.68
CA GLY A 260 -30.15 8.85 25.18
C GLY A 260 -29.70 9.26 23.77
N SER A 261 -28.45 9.71 23.65
CA SER A 261 -27.92 10.22 22.39
C SER A 261 -27.25 9.10 21.59
N ILE A 262 -27.52 9.03 20.29
CA ILE A 262 -26.78 8.20 19.35
C ILE A 262 -25.49 8.92 18.99
N VAL A 263 -24.34 8.29 19.27
CA VAL A 263 -23.03 8.84 18.93
C VAL A 263 -22.63 8.42 17.52
N VAL A 264 -22.54 9.39 16.61
CA VAL A 264 -22.14 9.17 15.22
C VAL A 264 -20.70 9.63 15.04
N GLY A 265 -19.80 8.69 14.76
CA GLY A 265 -18.38 8.96 14.53
C GLY A 265 -18.08 9.19 13.05
N PHE A 266 -17.70 10.40 12.68
CA PHE A 266 -17.24 10.78 11.35
C PHE A 266 -15.71 10.67 11.27
N PHE A 267 -15.19 9.79 10.42
CA PHE A 267 -13.75 9.68 10.19
C PHE A 267 -13.32 10.65 9.10
N HIS A 268 -12.60 11.71 9.50
CA HIS A 268 -12.15 12.77 8.59
C HIS A 268 -10.86 13.43 9.10
N PRO A 269 -9.67 12.82 8.86
CA PRO A 269 -8.39 13.32 9.39
C PRO A 269 -7.97 14.76 9.01
N TYR A 270 -8.60 15.35 7.99
CA TYR A 270 -8.29 16.70 7.48
C TYR A 270 -9.51 17.64 7.54
N CYS A 271 -10.34 17.55 8.57
CA CYS A 271 -11.62 18.28 8.64
C CYS A 271 -11.48 19.82 8.57
N ASN A 272 -10.31 20.35 8.91
CA ASN A 272 -10.01 21.79 8.96
C ASN A 272 -9.36 22.34 7.68
N SER A 273 -9.23 21.54 6.62
CA SER A 273 -8.47 21.92 5.42
C SER A 273 -9.24 22.82 4.43
N GLY A 274 -10.56 22.85 4.50
CA GLY A 274 -11.39 23.85 3.80
C GLY A 274 -11.64 23.58 2.30
N GLY A 275 -11.56 22.32 1.87
CA GLY A 275 -11.89 21.84 0.52
C GLY A 275 -13.32 21.32 0.37
N GLY A 276 -13.61 20.69 -0.77
CA GLY A 276 -14.95 20.17 -1.08
C GLY A 276 -15.34 18.93 -0.29
N GLY A 277 -14.37 18.15 0.22
CA GLY A 277 -14.63 16.97 1.04
C GLY A 277 -15.14 17.33 2.43
N GLU A 278 -14.50 18.31 3.03
CA GLU A 278 -14.84 18.90 4.32
C GLU A 278 -16.24 19.52 4.25
N ARG A 279 -16.58 20.18 3.14
CA ARG A 279 -17.93 20.71 2.96
C ARG A 279 -19.01 19.64 3.05
N VAL A 280 -18.78 18.44 2.49
CA VAL A 280 -19.71 17.30 2.62
C VAL A 280 -19.86 16.88 4.08
N LEU A 281 -18.75 16.72 4.81
CA LEU A 281 -18.75 16.41 6.24
C LEU A 281 -19.61 17.42 7.01
N TRP A 282 -19.34 18.71 6.83
CA TRP A 282 -19.99 19.75 7.62
C TRP A 282 -21.46 19.94 7.25
N ALA A 283 -21.83 19.80 5.96
CA ALA A 283 -23.23 19.82 5.54
C ALA A 283 -24.01 18.63 6.11
N ALA A 284 -23.41 17.43 6.13
CA ALA A 284 -23.99 16.26 6.76
C ALA A 284 -24.23 16.47 8.27
N ILE A 285 -23.24 16.98 9.00
CA ILE A 285 -23.37 17.27 10.43
C ILE A 285 -24.45 18.33 10.66
N ALA A 286 -24.44 19.43 9.91
CA ALA A 286 -25.45 20.48 10.04
C ALA A 286 -26.87 19.97 9.77
N TYR A 287 -27.04 19.11 8.77
CA TYR A 287 -28.31 18.42 8.50
C TYR A 287 -28.75 17.59 9.72
N LEU A 288 -27.86 16.77 10.30
CA LEU A 288 -28.17 15.95 11.46
C LEU A 288 -28.52 16.79 12.68
N GLN A 289 -27.83 17.90 12.92
CA GLN A 289 -28.15 18.81 14.03
C GLN A 289 -29.55 19.41 13.91
N ARG A 290 -29.99 19.76 12.70
CA ARG A 290 -31.32 20.33 12.46
C ARG A 290 -32.44 19.29 12.53
N THR A 291 -32.16 18.06 12.11
CA THR A 291 -33.21 17.04 11.89
C THR A 291 -33.24 15.93 12.95
N ASN A 292 -32.18 15.78 13.75
CA ASN A 292 -32.01 14.69 14.71
C ASN A 292 -31.43 15.20 16.04
N SER A 293 -32.28 15.69 16.93
CA SER A 293 -31.87 16.22 18.25
C SER A 293 -31.22 15.19 19.19
N GLN A 294 -31.35 13.89 18.89
CA GLN A 294 -30.74 12.80 19.65
C GLN A 294 -29.34 12.43 19.15
N VAL A 295 -28.86 13.03 18.06
CA VAL A 295 -27.53 12.70 17.51
C VAL A 295 -26.46 13.57 18.15
N LEU A 296 -25.38 12.93 18.60
CA LEU A 296 -24.12 13.60 18.91
C LEU A 296 -23.09 13.19 17.85
N SER A 297 -22.65 14.17 17.05
CA SER A 297 -21.61 13.96 16.06
C SER A 297 -20.23 14.03 16.71
N VAL A 298 -19.36 13.08 16.40
CA VAL A 298 -17.96 13.06 16.83
C VAL A 298 -17.08 13.00 15.59
N VAL A 299 -16.18 13.96 15.42
CA VAL A 299 -15.25 13.97 14.29
C VAL A 299 -13.88 13.44 14.75
N TYR A 300 -13.42 12.36 14.12
CA TYR A 300 -12.04 11.89 14.26
C TYR A 300 -11.16 12.66 13.28
N THR A 301 -10.30 13.54 13.80
CA THR A 301 -9.47 14.43 12.97
C THR A 301 -8.02 14.45 13.44
N GLY A 302 -7.07 14.63 12.51
CA GLY A 302 -5.67 14.88 12.87
C GLY A 302 -5.29 16.36 13.00
N ASP A 303 -6.26 17.28 12.93
CA ASP A 303 -6.08 18.73 13.07
C ASP A 303 -5.78 19.13 14.54
N THR A 304 -4.75 18.53 15.13
CA THR A 304 -4.33 18.75 16.53
C THR A 304 -3.82 20.16 16.82
N ASP A 305 -3.57 20.94 15.76
CA ASP A 305 -3.12 22.32 15.76
C ASP A 305 -4.27 23.35 15.79
N ALA A 306 -5.53 22.91 15.83
CA ALA A 306 -6.70 23.77 15.92
C ALA A 306 -7.66 23.33 17.04
N THR A 307 -8.24 24.31 17.73
CA THR A 307 -9.30 24.10 18.71
C THR A 307 -10.66 23.82 18.05
N LYS A 308 -11.60 23.25 18.82
CA LYS A 308 -12.98 23.01 18.38
C LYS A 308 -13.65 24.30 17.88
N GLU A 309 -13.45 25.40 18.60
CA GLU A 309 -14.02 26.71 18.31
C GLU A 309 -13.45 27.32 17.04
N GLU A 310 -12.14 27.18 16.82
CA GLU A 310 -11.47 27.63 15.60
C GLU A 310 -11.96 26.84 14.38
N ILE A 311 -12.11 25.51 14.49
CA ILE A 311 -12.64 24.68 13.41
C ILE A 311 -14.07 25.11 13.07
N ILE A 312 -14.95 25.24 14.06
CA ILE A 312 -16.35 25.67 13.84
C ILE A 312 -16.41 27.07 13.22
N THR A 313 -15.57 28.00 13.69
CA THR A 313 -15.47 29.36 13.12
C THR A 313 -15.02 29.32 11.66
N LYS A 314 -14.04 28.47 11.33
CA LYS A 314 -13.57 28.28 9.96
C LYS A 314 -14.65 27.68 9.07
N VAL A 315 -15.45 26.74 9.57
CA VAL A 315 -16.57 26.17 8.81
C VAL A 315 -17.58 27.25 8.43
N LYS A 316 -17.95 28.13 9.38
CA LYS A 316 -18.84 29.25 9.10
C LYS A 316 -18.23 30.22 8.08
N THR A 317 -16.97 30.63 8.27
CA THR A 317 -16.34 31.61 7.36
C THR A 317 -16.05 31.06 5.96
N ARG A 318 -15.77 29.76 5.84
CA ARG A 318 -15.38 29.14 4.57
C ARG A 318 -16.55 28.57 3.77
N PHE A 319 -17.57 28.05 4.45
CA PHE A 319 -18.66 27.31 3.81
C PHE A 319 -20.06 27.90 4.09
N ASP A 320 -20.16 28.93 4.94
CA ASP A 320 -21.42 29.48 5.44
C ASP A 320 -22.33 28.43 6.09
N ILE A 321 -21.71 27.45 6.75
CA ILE A 321 -22.41 26.39 7.49
C ILE A 321 -22.37 26.72 8.98
N ILE A 322 -23.55 26.87 9.58
CA ILE A 322 -23.70 27.11 11.01
C ILE A 322 -23.80 25.75 11.73
N LEU A 323 -22.91 25.52 12.69
CA LEU A 323 -22.88 24.32 13.52
C LEU A 323 -23.18 24.67 14.97
N ASP A 324 -23.94 23.82 15.64
CA ASP A 324 -24.16 23.88 17.08
C ASP A 324 -23.01 23.17 17.83
N PRO A 325 -22.18 23.88 18.62
CA PRO A 325 -21.08 23.26 19.34
C PRO A 325 -21.52 22.24 20.39
N SER A 326 -22.77 22.32 20.87
CA SER A 326 -23.28 21.45 21.94
C SER A 326 -23.51 20.01 21.46
N SER A 327 -23.75 19.82 20.15
CA SER A 327 -24.05 18.54 19.50
C SER A 327 -22.92 18.01 18.62
N LEU A 328 -21.73 18.58 18.74
CA LEU A 328 -20.53 18.22 17.99
C LEU A 328 -19.33 18.06 18.94
N GLU A 329 -18.57 16.98 18.82
CA GLU A 329 -17.34 16.74 19.58
C GLU A 329 -16.21 16.27 18.68
N PHE A 330 -14.97 16.32 19.19
CA PHE A 330 -13.78 15.98 18.42
C PHE A 330 -12.92 14.95 19.16
N VAL A 331 -12.38 14.00 18.39
CA VAL A 331 -11.30 13.10 18.82
C VAL A 331 -10.09 13.43 17.97
N PHE A 332 -9.13 14.15 18.56
CA PHE A 332 -7.90 14.55 17.90
C PHE A 332 -6.90 13.39 17.85
N LEU A 333 -6.44 13.07 16.64
CA LEU A 333 -5.57 11.96 16.29
C LEU A 333 -4.15 12.48 16.06
N ARG A 334 -3.17 11.93 16.76
CA ARG A 334 -1.78 12.38 16.72
C ARG A 334 -1.03 11.81 15.53
N GLU A 335 -1.41 10.62 15.09
CA GLU A 335 -0.66 9.86 14.11
C GLU A 335 -1.07 10.16 12.67
N ARG A 336 -1.66 11.33 12.36
CA ARG A 336 -2.08 11.68 10.98
C ARG A 336 -0.95 11.58 9.96
N TRP A 337 0.29 11.83 10.37
CA TRP A 337 1.45 11.74 9.48
C TRP A 337 1.59 10.35 8.81
N VAL A 338 1.06 9.28 9.41
CA VAL A 338 1.17 7.92 8.83
C VAL A 338 0.36 7.72 7.54
N ILE A 339 -0.60 8.60 7.25
CA ILE A 339 -1.39 8.55 6.01
C ILE A 339 -0.90 9.55 4.95
N GLU A 340 0.14 10.32 5.23
CA GLU A 340 0.77 11.21 4.25
C GLU A 340 1.49 10.41 3.17
N ASP A 341 1.54 10.95 1.95
CA ASP A 341 2.22 10.32 0.81
C ASP A 341 3.75 10.28 0.99
N THR A 342 4.31 11.33 1.62
CA THR A 342 5.72 11.44 2.00
C THR A 342 6.19 10.31 2.91
N THR A 343 5.28 9.74 3.71
CA THR A 343 5.54 8.57 4.57
C THR A 343 5.74 7.29 3.77
N TRP A 344 5.16 7.22 2.56
CA TRP A 344 5.15 6.02 1.70
C TRP A 344 5.65 6.34 0.28
N PRO A 345 6.94 6.69 0.11
CA PRO A 345 7.49 7.05 -1.21
C PRO A 345 7.44 5.89 -2.22
N ARG A 346 7.31 4.64 -1.75
CA ARG A 346 7.08 3.45 -2.56
C ARG A 346 5.85 2.70 -2.04
N PHE A 347 5.13 2.04 -2.96
CA PHE A 347 3.90 1.32 -2.63
C PHE A 347 2.86 2.17 -1.87
N THR A 348 2.75 3.45 -2.24
CA THR A 348 1.95 4.46 -1.52
C THR A 348 0.51 4.03 -1.26
N LEU A 349 -0.14 3.32 -2.21
CA LEU A 349 -1.52 2.83 -2.05
C LEU A 349 -1.67 1.90 -0.83
N ILE A 350 -0.88 0.81 -0.74
CA ILE A 350 -0.97 -0.11 0.39
C ILE A 350 -0.39 0.51 1.66
N GLY A 351 0.67 1.32 1.53
CA GLY A 351 1.25 2.07 2.65
C GLY A 351 0.22 2.96 3.35
N GLN A 352 -0.41 3.88 2.63
CA GLN A 352 -1.47 4.74 3.18
C GLN A 352 -2.69 3.94 3.65
N SER A 353 -3.01 2.82 2.99
CA SER A 353 -4.10 1.94 3.45
C SER A 353 -3.79 1.35 4.83
N LEU A 354 -2.57 0.86 5.05
CA LEU A 354 -2.11 0.37 6.36
C LEU A 354 -1.99 1.51 7.38
N GLY A 355 -1.49 2.67 6.97
CA GLY A 355 -1.47 3.88 7.80
C GLY A 355 -2.87 4.27 8.27
N SER A 356 -3.88 4.21 7.38
CA SER A 356 -5.25 4.55 7.74
C SER A 356 -5.83 3.57 8.78
N MET A 357 -5.44 2.30 8.73
CA MET A 357 -5.83 1.31 9.74
C MET A 357 -5.24 1.67 11.12
N MET A 358 -3.99 2.12 11.18
CA MET A 358 -3.38 2.59 12.43
C MET A 358 -4.12 3.82 12.99
N LEU A 359 -4.45 4.75 12.11
CA LEU A 359 -5.18 5.96 12.48
C LEU A 359 -6.62 5.65 12.96
N ALA A 360 -7.30 4.70 12.32
CA ALA A 360 -8.59 4.19 12.80
C ALA A 360 -8.48 3.45 14.14
N TYR A 361 -7.37 2.77 14.39
CA TYR A 361 -7.12 2.15 15.69
C TYR A 361 -6.98 3.21 16.79
N GLU A 362 -6.26 4.31 16.52
CA GLU A 362 -6.20 5.47 17.42
C GLU A 362 -7.60 6.04 17.68
N ALA A 363 -8.41 6.22 16.63
CA ALA A 363 -9.80 6.67 16.73
C ALA A 363 -10.65 5.75 17.64
N MET A 364 -10.58 4.43 17.45
CA MET A 364 -11.31 3.44 18.28
C MET A 364 -10.82 3.40 19.73
N CYS A 365 -9.54 3.68 19.98
CA CYS A 365 -8.98 3.83 21.34
C CYS A 365 -9.42 5.12 22.05
N GLY A 366 -9.79 6.14 21.26
CA GLY A 366 -10.33 7.42 21.72
C GLY A 366 -11.81 7.33 22.06
N LEU A 367 -12.64 6.84 21.13
CA LEU A 367 -14.07 6.64 21.32
C LEU A 367 -14.61 5.63 20.30
N ILE A 368 -15.41 4.65 20.74
CA ILE A 368 -16.16 3.76 19.84
C ILE A 368 -17.57 4.34 19.65
N PRO A 369 -17.98 4.70 18.42
CA PRO A 369 -19.29 5.30 18.16
C PRO A 369 -20.37 4.22 18.02
N ASP A 370 -21.64 4.66 18.06
CA ASP A 370 -22.79 3.80 17.73
C ASP A 370 -22.90 3.57 16.23
N LEU A 371 -22.51 4.55 15.41
CA LEU A 371 -22.41 4.47 13.95
C LEU A 371 -21.09 5.09 13.50
N PHE A 372 -20.35 4.42 12.64
CA PHE A 372 -19.14 4.95 12.02
C PHE A 372 -19.41 5.35 10.58
N ILE A 373 -19.09 6.60 10.22
CA ILE A 373 -19.23 7.12 8.86
C ILE A 373 -17.85 7.60 8.37
N ASP A 374 -17.31 6.93 7.36
CA ASP A 374 -16.12 7.42 6.66
C ASP A 374 -16.51 8.44 5.61
N THR A 375 -15.91 9.63 5.69
CA THR A 375 -16.16 10.74 4.76
C THR A 375 -14.91 11.14 3.99
N MET A 376 -13.84 10.35 4.08
CA MET A 376 -12.59 10.56 3.34
C MET A 376 -12.34 9.48 2.30
N GLY A 377 -12.83 8.26 2.53
CA GLY A 377 -12.68 7.13 1.60
C GLY A 377 -11.53 6.18 1.96
N TYR A 378 -11.19 6.06 3.25
CA TYR A 378 -10.22 5.10 3.75
C TYR A 378 -10.88 3.76 4.09
N ALA A 379 -11.28 3.00 3.07
CA ALA A 379 -12.05 1.76 3.25
C ALA A 379 -11.38 0.69 4.15
N PHE A 380 -10.05 0.66 4.21
CA PHE A 380 -9.31 -0.30 5.04
C PHE A 380 -9.53 -0.07 6.55
N THR A 381 -9.93 1.14 6.95
CA THR A 381 -10.31 1.46 8.34
C THR A 381 -11.46 0.58 8.85
N PHE A 382 -12.32 0.07 7.95
CA PHE A 382 -13.53 -0.66 8.32
C PHE A 382 -13.22 -1.99 9.00
N HIS A 383 -12.11 -2.64 8.64
CA HIS A 383 -11.63 -3.85 9.33
C HIS A 383 -11.29 -3.57 10.80
N VAL A 384 -10.66 -2.42 11.05
CA VAL A 384 -10.27 -1.99 12.39
C VAL A 384 -11.50 -1.64 13.22
N VAL A 385 -12.43 -0.87 12.65
CA VAL A 385 -13.71 -0.54 13.30
C VAL A 385 -14.48 -1.81 13.65
N ARG A 386 -14.60 -2.75 12.71
CA ARG A 386 -15.29 -4.04 12.95
C ARG A 386 -14.62 -4.84 14.05
N TRP A 387 -13.28 -4.92 14.07
CA TRP A 387 -12.55 -5.66 15.08
C TRP A 387 -12.70 -5.05 16.48
N PHE A 388 -12.40 -3.75 16.62
CA PHE A 388 -12.38 -3.08 17.92
C PHE A 388 -13.79 -2.80 18.46
N SER A 389 -14.82 -2.64 17.62
CA SER A 389 -16.22 -2.58 18.09
C SER A 389 -16.82 -3.95 18.43
N GLY A 390 -16.11 -5.05 18.15
CA GLY A 390 -16.65 -6.41 18.29
C GLY A 390 -17.76 -6.72 17.28
N GLY A 391 -17.75 -6.03 16.13
CA GLY A 391 -18.72 -6.16 15.05
C GLY A 391 -20.06 -5.46 15.32
N LYS A 392 -20.16 -4.64 16.37
CA LYS A 392 -21.42 -4.02 16.81
C LYS A 392 -21.69 -2.65 16.21
N THR A 393 -20.65 -1.93 15.78
CA THR A 393 -20.79 -0.60 15.18
C THR A 393 -21.04 -0.77 13.68
N PRO A 394 -22.21 -0.38 13.15
CA PRO A 394 -22.44 -0.31 11.71
C PRO A 394 -21.50 0.70 11.08
N ILE A 395 -21.16 0.47 9.81
CA ILE A 395 -20.19 1.27 9.07
C ILE A 395 -20.91 1.80 7.83
N SER A 396 -20.85 3.10 7.59
CA SER A 396 -21.28 3.74 6.34
C SER A 396 -20.11 4.52 5.74
N ALA A 397 -20.18 4.81 4.44
CA ALA A 397 -19.15 5.57 3.76
C ALA A 397 -19.76 6.58 2.78
N TYR A 398 -19.19 7.77 2.72
CA TYR A 398 -19.34 8.71 1.62
C TYR A 398 -18.03 8.74 0.83
N VAL A 399 -18.03 8.17 -0.37
CA VAL A 399 -16.84 8.03 -1.21
C VAL A 399 -16.80 9.13 -2.26
N HIS A 400 -15.83 10.03 -2.14
CA HIS A 400 -15.55 11.07 -3.15
C HIS A 400 -14.89 10.51 -4.41
N TYR A 401 -14.01 9.52 -4.23
CA TYR A 401 -13.31 8.80 -5.28
C TYR A 401 -12.76 7.50 -4.67
N PRO A 402 -12.84 6.35 -5.34
CA PRO A 402 -12.29 5.12 -4.77
C PRO A 402 -10.77 5.15 -4.79
N THR A 403 -10.11 4.67 -3.72
CA THR A 403 -8.62 4.67 -3.63
C THR A 403 -7.93 4.04 -4.85
N ILE A 404 -8.60 3.09 -5.49
CA ILE A 404 -8.23 2.53 -6.80
C ILE A 404 -9.45 2.51 -7.72
N SER A 405 -9.26 2.86 -9.00
CA SER A 405 -10.33 2.85 -10.01
C SER A 405 -10.03 1.89 -11.16
N THR A 406 -11.09 1.44 -11.84
CA THR A 406 -10.95 0.64 -13.08
C THR A 406 -10.25 1.41 -14.19
N ASP A 407 -10.35 2.74 -14.21
CA ASP A 407 -9.62 3.56 -15.18
C ASP A 407 -8.12 3.58 -14.89
N MET A 408 -7.70 3.57 -13.62
CA MET A 408 -6.29 3.36 -13.28
C MET A 408 -5.77 2.00 -13.77
N LEU A 409 -6.56 0.93 -13.61
CA LEU A 409 -6.23 -0.41 -14.12
C LEU A 409 -6.13 -0.42 -15.66
N ALA A 410 -7.11 0.19 -16.33
CA ALA A 410 -7.14 0.28 -17.79
C ALA A 410 -5.97 1.09 -18.34
N ARG A 411 -5.59 2.19 -17.68
CA ARG A 411 -4.45 3.04 -18.06
C ARG A 411 -3.11 2.35 -17.90
N VAL A 412 -2.91 1.59 -16.82
CA VAL A 412 -1.68 0.79 -16.67
C VAL A 412 -1.64 -0.30 -17.74
N LYS A 413 -2.79 -0.92 -18.06
CA LYS A 413 -2.91 -1.93 -19.12
C LYS A 413 -2.64 -1.36 -20.51
N SER A 414 -3.03 -0.11 -20.78
CA SER A 414 -2.84 0.57 -22.07
C SER A 414 -1.46 1.23 -22.25
N ARG A 415 -0.58 1.19 -21.24
CA ARG A 415 0.75 1.83 -21.24
C ARG A 415 0.73 3.35 -21.56
N ALA A 416 -0.40 4.03 -21.40
CA ALA A 416 -0.52 5.46 -21.67
C ALA A 416 0.36 6.27 -20.68
N SER A 417 1.19 7.18 -21.21
CA SER A 417 1.99 8.10 -20.41
C SER A 417 1.13 9.28 -19.94
N GLN A 418 0.86 9.34 -18.64
CA GLN A 418 0.20 10.46 -17.96
C GLN A 418 0.70 10.51 -16.51
N TYR A 419 0.38 11.58 -15.77
CA TYR A 419 0.92 11.91 -14.43
C TYR A 419 1.04 10.73 -13.41
N ASN A 420 0.16 9.72 -13.47
CA ASN A 420 0.18 8.53 -12.59
C ASN A 420 1.01 7.33 -13.11
N ASN A 421 1.64 7.44 -14.28
CA ASN A 421 2.41 6.37 -14.90
C ASN A 421 3.76 6.89 -15.38
N ALA A 422 4.80 6.69 -14.55
CA ALA A 422 6.15 7.11 -14.89
C ALA A 422 6.61 6.52 -16.24
N ASN A 423 7.23 7.34 -17.08
CA ASN A 423 7.72 6.97 -18.42
C ASN A 423 8.66 5.75 -18.41
N GLU A 424 9.31 5.44 -17.28
CA GLU A 424 10.18 4.27 -17.13
C GLU A 424 9.41 2.96 -16.95
N VAL A 425 8.22 3.00 -16.35
CA VAL A 425 7.36 1.81 -16.17
C VAL A 425 6.70 1.44 -17.49
N ALA A 426 6.29 2.44 -18.28
CA ALA A 426 5.68 2.24 -19.60
C ALA A 426 6.61 1.55 -20.62
N LYS A 427 7.94 1.63 -20.43
CA LYS A 427 8.96 1.08 -21.33
C LYS A 427 9.37 -0.38 -21.04
N SER A 428 8.90 -0.98 -19.93
CA SER A 428 9.27 -2.35 -19.53
C SER A 428 8.05 -3.23 -19.30
N GLU A 429 7.97 -4.34 -20.05
CA GLU A 429 6.84 -5.28 -19.98
C GLU A 429 6.74 -5.97 -18.63
N LEU A 430 7.88 -6.40 -18.07
CA LEU A 430 7.95 -7.07 -16.77
C LEU A 430 7.47 -6.14 -15.64
N ARG A 431 7.92 -4.88 -15.64
CA ARG A 431 7.51 -3.89 -14.62
C ARG A 431 6.04 -3.50 -14.76
N THR A 432 5.54 -3.41 -15.99
CA THR A 432 4.10 -3.20 -16.25
C THR A 432 3.28 -4.37 -15.70
N ASN A 433 3.68 -5.61 -15.97
CA ASN A 433 2.98 -6.81 -15.47
C ASN A 433 3.01 -6.91 -13.94
N ALA A 434 4.15 -6.62 -13.31
CA ALA A 434 4.25 -6.58 -11.84
C ALA A 434 3.35 -5.49 -11.23
N LYS A 435 3.31 -4.29 -11.82
CA LYS A 435 2.43 -3.20 -11.39
C LYS A 435 0.95 -3.56 -11.56
N LEU A 436 0.58 -4.21 -12.66
CA LEU A 436 -0.77 -4.72 -12.90
C LEU A 436 -1.17 -5.76 -11.86
N MET A 437 -0.31 -6.73 -11.56
CA MET A 437 -0.57 -7.73 -10.53
C MET A 437 -0.77 -7.07 -9.16
N TYR A 438 0.09 -6.12 -8.78
CA TYR A 438 -0.07 -5.34 -7.55
C TYR A 438 -1.40 -4.59 -7.51
N TYR A 439 -1.77 -3.90 -8.59
CA TYR A 439 -3.03 -3.14 -8.64
C TYR A 439 -4.26 -4.03 -8.61
N ASN A 440 -4.22 -5.20 -9.27
CA ASN A 440 -5.30 -6.17 -9.23
C ASN A 440 -5.49 -6.74 -7.82
N LEU A 441 -4.40 -7.14 -7.14
CA LEU A 441 -4.46 -7.61 -5.76
C LEU A 441 -4.97 -6.52 -4.81
N PHE A 442 -4.51 -5.28 -4.99
CA PHE A 442 -4.98 -4.14 -4.23
C PHE A 442 -6.47 -3.85 -4.47
N ALA A 443 -6.94 -3.94 -5.73
CA ALA A 443 -8.35 -3.76 -6.07
C ALA A 443 -9.26 -4.79 -5.39
N LEU A 444 -8.81 -6.06 -5.31
CA LEU A 444 -9.52 -7.11 -4.56
C LEU A 444 -9.59 -6.78 -3.06
N ALA A 445 -8.47 -6.39 -2.45
CA ALA A 445 -8.42 -6.03 -1.05
C ALA A 445 -9.26 -4.77 -0.73
N TYR A 446 -9.21 -3.77 -1.60
CA TYR A 446 -10.02 -2.56 -1.48
C TYR A 446 -11.52 -2.88 -1.64
N SER A 447 -11.91 -3.72 -2.59
CA SER A 447 -13.30 -4.16 -2.77
C SER A 447 -13.85 -4.90 -1.55
N ALA A 448 -13.07 -5.83 -1.01
CA ALA A 448 -13.43 -6.56 0.22
C ALA A 448 -13.58 -5.60 1.41
N SER A 449 -12.71 -4.59 1.50
CA SER A 449 -12.78 -3.56 2.54
C SER A 449 -14.01 -2.67 2.38
N LEU A 450 -14.23 -2.10 1.19
CA LEU A 450 -15.35 -1.21 0.89
C LEU A 450 -16.70 -1.92 1.11
N SER A 451 -16.77 -3.23 0.84
CA SER A 451 -17.97 -4.05 1.03
C SER A 451 -18.40 -4.21 2.50
N LEU A 452 -17.59 -3.80 3.48
CA LEU A 452 -17.98 -3.77 4.89
C LEU A 452 -18.87 -2.57 5.24
N ALA A 453 -18.95 -1.55 4.39
CA ALA A 453 -19.79 -0.38 4.61
C ALA A 453 -21.19 -0.55 3.98
N GLN A 454 -22.20 -0.11 4.71
CA GLN A 454 -23.60 -0.08 4.29
C GLN A 454 -24.40 1.02 5.05
N PRO A 455 -24.99 2.01 4.34
CA PRO A 455 -24.92 2.23 2.89
C PRO A 455 -23.58 2.83 2.47
N ILE A 456 -23.32 2.78 1.15
CA ILE A 456 -22.22 3.47 0.49
C ILE A 456 -22.85 4.59 -0.35
N MET A 457 -22.59 5.82 0.04
CA MET A 457 -22.96 7.02 -0.71
C MET A 457 -21.77 7.44 -1.57
N VAL A 458 -22.03 7.86 -2.81
CA VAL A 458 -20.98 8.29 -3.73
C VAL A 458 -21.33 9.61 -4.39
N ASN A 459 -20.32 10.43 -4.67
CA ASN A 459 -20.51 11.80 -5.16
C ASN A 459 -20.96 11.94 -6.63
N SER A 460 -20.91 10.87 -7.43
CA SER A 460 -21.21 10.94 -8.88
C SER A 460 -21.59 9.58 -9.47
N SER A 461 -22.22 9.58 -10.64
CA SER A 461 -22.49 8.36 -11.41
C SER A 461 -21.19 7.68 -11.84
N TRP A 462 -20.16 8.48 -12.15
CA TRP A 462 -18.83 7.96 -12.46
C TRP A 462 -18.26 7.16 -11.27
N THR A 463 -18.28 7.72 -10.06
CA THR A 463 -17.81 7.04 -8.84
C THR A 463 -18.66 5.81 -8.50
N LYS A 464 -19.98 5.89 -8.72
CA LYS A 464 -20.90 4.76 -8.55
C LYS A 464 -20.53 3.59 -9.45
N ASN A 465 -20.30 3.84 -10.74
CA ASN A 465 -19.98 2.80 -11.70
C ASN A 465 -18.66 2.11 -11.38
N HIS A 466 -17.65 2.86 -10.94
CA HIS A 466 -16.38 2.34 -10.48
C HIS A 466 -16.52 1.48 -9.22
N SER A 467 -17.19 2.01 -8.20
CA SER A 467 -17.43 1.30 -6.94
C SER A 467 -18.24 0.03 -7.18
N ARG A 468 -19.28 0.09 -8.03
CA ARG A 468 -20.08 -1.06 -8.44
C ARG A 468 -19.22 -2.13 -9.12
N LYS A 469 -18.38 -1.77 -10.09
CA LYS A 469 -17.48 -2.73 -10.76
C LYS A 469 -16.53 -3.43 -9.79
N LEU A 470 -15.98 -2.68 -8.83
CA LEU A 470 -15.08 -3.24 -7.81
C LEU A 470 -15.84 -4.19 -6.88
N ILE A 471 -17.01 -3.77 -6.38
CA ILE A 471 -17.83 -4.51 -5.43
C ILE A 471 -18.44 -5.77 -6.06
N LEU A 472 -18.95 -5.70 -7.29
CA LEU A 472 -19.61 -6.83 -7.96
C LEU A 472 -18.63 -7.84 -8.58
N ALA A 473 -17.33 -7.53 -8.64
CA ALA A 473 -16.31 -8.48 -9.06
C ALA A 473 -16.17 -9.68 -8.09
N ASP A 474 -16.76 -9.60 -6.88
CA ASP A 474 -16.78 -10.68 -5.88
C ASP A 474 -17.95 -11.67 -6.06
N GLY A 475 -18.83 -11.48 -7.06
CA GLY A 475 -20.02 -12.32 -7.29
C GLY A 475 -21.21 -12.02 -6.36
N SER A 476 -21.16 -10.96 -5.55
CA SER A 476 -22.25 -10.54 -4.68
C SER A 476 -23.42 -9.91 -5.45
N SER A 477 -24.65 -10.17 -4.99
CA SER A 477 -25.86 -9.63 -5.61
C SER A 477 -26.02 -8.13 -5.35
N GLU A 478 -26.29 -7.39 -6.42
CA GLU A 478 -26.49 -5.94 -6.46
C GLU A 478 -27.61 -5.43 -5.53
N SER A 479 -28.59 -6.28 -5.21
CA SER A 479 -29.73 -5.95 -4.35
C SER A 479 -29.40 -5.89 -2.85
N ARG A 480 -28.24 -6.42 -2.42
CA ARG A 480 -27.85 -6.48 -1.00
C ARG A 480 -27.06 -5.27 -0.50
N LYS A 481 -26.43 -4.47 -1.36
CA LYS A 481 -25.56 -3.35 -0.95
C LYS A 481 -26.19 -2.03 -1.40
N SER A 482 -26.63 -1.19 -0.45
CA SER A 482 -27.23 0.12 -0.75
C SER A 482 -26.14 1.08 -1.25
N LEU A 483 -25.97 1.13 -2.58
CA LEU A 483 -25.04 2.03 -3.28
C LEU A 483 -25.82 3.15 -3.97
N SER A 484 -25.84 4.34 -3.37
CA SER A 484 -26.63 5.49 -3.82
C SER A 484 -25.74 6.67 -4.21
N ILE A 485 -26.23 7.47 -5.17
CA ILE A 485 -25.57 8.72 -5.54
C ILE A 485 -26.09 9.80 -4.60
N VAL A 486 -25.17 10.51 -3.95
CA VAL A 486 -25.45 11.70 -3.15
C VAL A 486 -24.47 12.75 -3.65
N TYR A 487 -24.94 13.66 -4.50
CA TYR A 487 -24.09 14.70 -5.07
C TYR A 487 -23.62 15.67 -3.98
N PRO A 488 -22.39 16.19 -4.04
CA PRO A 488 -21.88 17.09 -3.00
C PRO A 488 -22.67 18.41 -2.97
N PRO A 489 -22.80 19.04 -1.79
CA PRO A 489 -23.50 20.30 -1.65
C PRO A 489 -22.66 21.41 -2.29
N CYS A 490 -23.13 21.95 -3.40
CA CYS A 490 -22.52 23.08 -4.07
C CYS A 490 -23.21 24.37 -3.62
N ASP A 491 -22.43 25.43 -3.40
CA ASP A 491 -23.01 26.74 -3.14
C ASP A 491 -23.59 27.22 -4.47
N THR A 492 -24.90 27.28 -4.58
CA THR A 492 -25.55 27.81 -5.78
C THR A 492 -26.36 29.06 -5.48
N GLN A 493 -26.53 29.43 -4.21
CA GLN A 493 -27.49 30.46 -3.80
C GLN A 493 -27.07 31.85 -4.27
N ALA A 494 -25.85 32.28 -3.92
CA ALA A 494 -25.35 33.60 -4.32
C ALA A 494 -25.34 33.73 -5.86
N MET A 495 -24.88 32.69 -6.53
CA MET A 495 -24.73 32.65 -8.00
C MET A 495 -26.06 32.60 -8.76
N ALA A 496 -27.09 31.95 -8.20
CA ALA A 496 -28.40 31.86 -8.83
C ALA A 496 -29.08 33.23 -9.01
N SER A 497 -28.66 34.23 -8.22
CA SER A 497 -29.16 35.61 -8.30
C SER A 497 -28.57 36.43 -9.46
N PHE A 498 -27.46 36.00 -10.07
CA PHE A 498 -26.77 36.78 -11.10
C PHE A 498 -27.60 36.91 -12.38
N SER A 499 -27.57 38.08 -13.04
CA SER A 499 -28.24 38.32 -14.33
C SER A 499 -27.80 37.29 -15.37
N LEU A 500 -28.72 36.68 -16.13
CA LEU A 500 -28.38 35.74 -17.21
C LEU A 500 -28.04 36.42 -18.55
N GLU A 501 -28.22 37.74 -18.62
CA GLU A 501 -28.06 38.56 -19.82
C GLU A 501 -26.89 39.53 -19.66
N GLY A 502 -26.53 40.24 -20.75
CA GLY A 502 -25.47 41.26 -20.70
C GLY A 502 -24.07 40.72 -20.40
N ARG A 503 -23.81 39.47 -20.83
CA ARG A 503 -22.59 38.74 -20.47
C ARG A 503 -21.40 39.19 -21.33
N LYS A 504 -20.24 39.34 -20.70
CA LYS A 504 -18.98 39.70 -21.36
C LYS A 504 -18.44 38.50 -22.13
N LYS A 505 -17.73 38.73 -23.23
CA LYS A 505 -17.08 37.67 -24.03
C LYS A 505 -15.82 37.15 -23.34
N ILE A 506 -16.02 36.47 -22.21
CA ILE A 506 -14.97 35.98 -21.33
C ILE A 506 -15.15 34.48 -21.16
N ILE A 507 -14.08 33.75 -21.41
CA ILE A 507 -13.91 32.34 -21.09
C ILE A 507 -13.19 32.32 -19.74
N MET A 508 -13.86 31.80 -18.72
CA MET A 508 -13.37 31.76 -17.36
C MET A 508 -12.96 30.33 -16.99
N SER A 509 -11.77 30.19 -16.43
CA SER A 509 -11.31 28.98 -15.76
C SER A 509 -11.23 29.24 -14.26
N LEU A 510 -11.70 28.27 -13.47
CA LEU A 510 -11.68 28.33 -12.02
C LEU A 510 -11.16 27.02 -11.45
N ALA A 511 -9.87 26.95 -11.14
CA ALA A 511 -9.25 25.75 -10.58
C ALA A 511 -7.91 26.07 -9.91
N GLN A 512 -7.48 25.24 -8.96
CA GLN A 512 -6.12 25.32 -8.41
C GLN A 512 -5.08 25.03 -9.50
N PHE A 513 -3.96 25.73 -9.51
CA PHE A 513 -2.91 25.54 -10.53
C PHE A 513 -2.15 24.22 -10.34
N ARG A 514 -2.72 23.14 -10.86
CA ARG A 514 -2.25 21.76 -10.69
C ARG A 514 -2.05 21.03 -12.02
N PRO A 515 -1.16 20.02 -12.10
CA PRO A 515 -0.94 19.25 -13.34
C PRO A 515 -2.23 18.64 -13.90
N GLU A 516 -3.02 18.00 -13.06
CA GLU A 516 -4.23 17.28 -13.44
C GLU A 516 -5.34 18.19 -13.99
N LYS A 517 -5.31 19.48 -13.65
CA LYS A 517 -6.27 20.48 -14.14
C LYS A 517 -6.00 20.95 -15.58
N ASP A 518 -4.82 20.62 -16.11
CA ASP A 518 -4.44 20.84 -17.51
C ASP A 518 -4.78 22.24 -18.06
N HIS A 519 -4.32 23.27 -17.33
CA HIS A 519 -4.46 24.69 -17.73
C HIS A 519 -3.77 24.98 -19.07
N ALA A 520 -2.70 24.24 -19.38
CA ALA A 520 -2.01 24.37 -20.66
C ALA A 520 -2.95 24.07 -21.83
N LYS A 521 -3.78 23.02 -21.74
CA LYS A 521 -4.82 22.74 -22.74
C LYS A 521 -5.81 23.89 -22.92
N GLN A 522 -6.16 24.62 -21.86
CA GLN A 522 -7.07 25.76 -21.94
C GLN A 522 -6.45 26.90 -22.75
N ILE A 523 -5.17 27.21 -22.49
CA ILE A 523 -4.40 28.23 -23.23
C ILE A 523 -4.24 27.80 -24.70
N LEU A 524 -3.86 26.55 -24.94
CA LEU A 524 -3.69 26.01 -26.30
C LEU A 524 -5.01 26.00 -27.08
N ALA A 525 -6.12 25.64 -26.45
CA ALA A 525 -7.44 25.70 -27.06
C ALA A 525 -7.87 27.15 -27.38
N PHE A 526 -7.49 28.10 -26.52
CA PHE A 526 -7.76 29.51 -26.75
C PHE A 526 -6.90 30.07 -27.90
N ALA A 527 -5.63 29.67 -28.02
CA ALA A 527 -4.82 29.97 -29.19
C ALA A 527 -5.45 29.40 -30.47
N LYS A 528 -5.91 28.15 -30.42
CA LYS A 528 -6.60 27.50 -31.56
C LYS A 528 -7.92 28.17 -31.92
N LEU A 529 -8.65 28.72 -30.94
CA LEU A 529 -9.84 29.53 -31.21
C LEU A 529 -9.50 30.73 -32.11
N PHE A 530 -8.43 31.47 -31.81
CA PHE A 530 -8.02 32.61 -32.64
C PHE A 530 -7.42 32.21 -33.98
N GLU A 531 -6.78 31.05 -34.07
CA GLU A 531 -6.26 30.52 -35.34
C GLU A 531 -7.39 30.11 -36.29
N ILE A 532 -8.40 29.39 -35.78
CA ILE A 532 -9.49 28.83 -36.59
C ILE A 532 -10.61 29.85 -36.80
N TYR A 533 -10.87 30.70 -35.81
CA TYR A 533 -11.96 31.68 -35.76
C TYR A 533 -11.43 33.08 -35.37
N PRO A 534 -10.65 33.73 -36.26
CA PRO A 534 -9.94 34.97 -35.96
C PRO A 534 -10.85 36.15 -35.58
N GLU A 535 -12.13 36.12 -35.96
CA GLU A 535 -13.12 37.13 -35.59
C GLU A 535 -13.26 37.29 -34.07
N HIS A 536 -12.96 36.25 -33.29
CA HIS A 536 -13.00 36.30 -31.83
C HIS A 536 -11.86 37.15 -31.24
N LYS A 537 -10.71 37.23 -31.91
CA LYS A 537 -9.60 38.12 -31.51
C LYS A 537 -10.01 39.57 -31.68
N GLU A 538 -10.61 39.92 -32.82
CA GLU A 538 -11.12 41.27 -33.13
C GLU A 538 -12.25 41.69 -32.18
N GLN A 539 -13.09 40.74 -31.79
CA GLN A 539 -14.18 40.96 -30.82
C GLN A 539 -13.70 41.12 -29.37
N GLY A 540 -12.39 41.02 -29.11
CA GLY A 540 -11.81 41.17 -27.78
C GLY A 540 -12.20 40.07 -26.80
N VAL A 541 -12.36 38.83 -27.27
CA VAL A 541 -12.60 37.68 -26.39
C VAL A 541 -11.40 37.48 -25.48
N ARG A 542 -11.61 37.22 -24.18
CA ARG A 542 -10.53 37.00 -23.20
C ARG A 542 -10.64 35.64 -22.51
N LEU A 543 -9.50 35.05 -22.18
CA LEU A 543 -9.37 33.91 -21.29
C LEU A 543 -8.90 34.40 -19.91
N VAL A 544 -9.62 34.07 -18.85
CA VAL A 544 -9.27 34.46 -17.48
C VAL A 544 -9.07 33.20 -16.64
N LEU A 545 -7.85 33.00 -16.17
CA LEU A 545 -7.41 31.85 -15.38
C LEU A 545 -7.38 32.24 -13.90
N ILE A 546 -8.38 31.82 -13.14
CA ILE A 546 -8.53 32.12 -11.71
C ILE A 546 -8.23 30.87 -10.89
N GLY A 547 -7.31 30.98 -9.93
CA GLY A 547 -6.86 29.80 -9.20
C GLY A 547 -5.97 30.09 -8.01
N SER A 548 -5.88 29.13 -7.09
CA SER A 548 -4.93 29.22 -5.97
C SER A 548 -3.56 28.64 -6.35
N SER A 549 -2.50 29.29 -5.87
CA SER A 549 -1.12 28.78 -5.85
C SER A 549 -0.69 28.62 -4.39
N ARG A 550 -0.44 27.38 -3.97
CA ARG A 550 -0.26 27.04 -2.54
C ARG A 550 1.19 26.86 -2.12
N ASN A 551 2.06 26.57 -3.07
CA ASN A 551 3.46 26.25 -2.81
C ASN A 551 4.34 26.62 -4.02
N SER A 552 5.66 26.48 -3.86
CA SER A 552 6.64 26.80 -4.90
C SER A 552 6.44 25.99 -6.20
N ALA A 553 5.89 24.77 -6.13
CA ALA A 553 5.60 23.96 -7.31
C ALA A 553 4.39 24.50 -8.10
N ASP A 554 3.36 24.99 -7.41
CA ASP A 554 2.22 25.68 -8.04
C ASP A 554 2.70 27.02 -8.65
N GLU A 555 3.55 27.78 -7.95
CA GLU A 555 4.10 29.04 -8.45
C GLU A 555 4.95 28.84 -9.71
N ALA A 556 5.81 27.81 -9.72
CA ALA A 556 6.59 27.45 -10.91
C ALA A 556 5.68 27.08 -12.09
N ARG A 557 4.55 26.42 -11.81
CA ARG A 557 3.56 26.09 -12.85
C ARG A 557 2.87 27.32 -13.41
N VAL A 558 2.47 28.26 -12.55
CA VAL A 558 1.89 29.54 -13.01
C VAL A 558 2.87 30.26 -13.93
N LYS A 559 4.16 30.35 -13.55
CA LYS A 559 5.20 30.96 -14.39
C LYS A 559 5.35 30.26 -15.73
N ALA A 560 5.36 28.93 -15.76
CA ALA A 560 5.43 28.17 -17.01
C ALA A 560 4.21 28.42 -17.92
N LEU A 561 3.00 28.56 -17.34
CA LEU A 561 1.79 28.90 -18.08
C LEU A 561 1.83 30.33 -18.63
N GLN A 562 2.38 31.28 -17.87
CA GLN A 562 2.60 32.65 -18.35
C GLN A 562 3.60 32.68 -19.52
N SER A 563 4.70 31.93 -19.43
CA SER A 563 5.65 31.79 -20.56
C SER A 563 4.98 31.20 -21.80
N LEU A 564 4.09 30.21 -21.64
CA LEU A 564 3.32 29.64 -22.74
C LEU A 564 2.37 30.68 -23.38
N VAL A 565 1.76 31.57 -22.59
CA VAL A 565 0.94 32.67 -23.12
C VAL A 565 1.78 33.63 -23.96
N THR A 566 2.98 33.97 -23.51
CA THR A 566 3.90 34.83 -24.26
C THR A 566 4.41 34.15 -25.54
N GLU A 567 4.75 32.85 -25.48
CA GLU A 567 5.16 32.07 -26.66
C GLU A 567 4.08 32.05 -27.76
N LEU A 568 2.80 32.07 -27.36
CA LEU A 568 1.65 32.02 -28.26
C LEU A 568 1.11 33.41 -28.66
N ASP A 569 1.77 34.50 -28.29
CA ASP A 569 1.34 35.89 -28.55
C ASP A 569 -0.08 36.19 -28.01
N LEU A 570 -0.32 35.80 -26.76
CA LEU A 570 -1.63 35.90 -26.09
C LEU A 570 -1.66 36.87 -24.89
N ASP A 571 -0.57 37.60 -24.60
CA ASP A 571 -0.46 38.44 -23.38
C ASP A 571 -1.58 39.48 -23.25
N GLY A 572 -2.09 40.02 -24.37
CA GLY A 572 -3.20 40.98 -24.37
C GLY A 572 -4.59 40.37 -24.18
N SER A 573 -4.73 39.04 -24.22
CA SER A 573 -6.02 38.33 -24.23
C SER A 573 -6.17 37.29 -23.12
N VAL A 574 -5.09 36.98 -22.39
CA VAL A 574 -5.10 36.02 -21.27
C VAL A 574 -4.74 36.73 -19.96
N GLU A 575 -5.57 36.56 -18.93
CA GLU A 575 -5.40 37.18 -17.62
C GLU A 575 -5.28 36.09 -16.53
N PHE A 576 -4.28 36.20 -15.66
CA PHE A 576 -4.11 35.31 -14.52
C PHE A 576 -4.49 36.01 -13.23
N ILE A 577 -5.38 35.40 -12.45
CA ILE A 577 -5.80 35.90 -11.14
C ILE A 577 -5.49 34.83 -10.10
N VAL A 578 -4.30 34.95 -9.51
CA VAL A 578 -3.78 33.98 -8.55
C VAL A 578 -4.19 34.37 -7.13
N ASN A 579 -4.70 33.41 -6.37
CA ASN A 579 -5.13 33.58 -4.99
C ASN A 579 -6.22 34.67 -4.80
N ALA A 580 -7.18 34.73 -5.73
CA ALA A 580 -8.33 35.63 -5.66
C ALA A 580 -9.16 35.41 -4.38
N SER A 581 -9.69 36.51 -3.82
CA SER A 581 -10.73 36.41 -2.78
C SER A 581 -12.03 35.87 -3.38
N TYR A 582 -12.90 35.32 -2.52
CA TYR A 582 -14.19 34.79 -2.96
C TYR A 582 -15.06 35.85 -3.66
N ASP A 583 -15.08 37.08 -3.14
CA ASP A 583 -15.81 38.20 -3.75
C ASP A 583 -15.33 38.53 -5.17
N VAL A 584 -14.00 38.47 -5.39
CA VAL A 584 -13.42 38.64 -6.72
C VAL A 584 -13.88 37.51 -7.65
N VAL A 585 -13.87 36.26 -7.18
CA VAL A 585 -14.38 35.12 -7.96
C VAL A 585 -15.86 35.31 -8.33
N LEU A 586 -16.70 35.73 -7.39
CA LEU A 586 -18.12 36.01 -7.62
C LEU A 586 -18.34 37.11 -8.67
N SER A 587 -17.55 38.19 -8.63
CA SER A 587 -17.60 39.26 -9.63
C SER A 587 -17.31 38.75 -11.05
N TRP A 588 -16.32 37.87 -11.21
CA TRP A 588 -16.01 37.26 -12.50
C TRP A 588 -17.11 36.31 -12.98
N LEU A 589 -17.64 35.47 -12.08
CA LEU A 589 -18.77 34.58 -12.35
C LEU A 589 -20.04 35.35 -12.75
N ALA A 590 -20.27 36.53 -12.18
CA ALA A 590 -21.42 37.36 -12.57
C ALA A 590 -21.31 37.91 -14.00
N GLY A 591 -20.09 38.13 -14.51
CA GLY A 591 -19.87 38.77 -15.81
C GLY A 591 -19.54 37.84 -16.98
N ALA A 592 -18.88 36.70 -16.72
CA ALA A 592 -18.34 35.85 -17.77
C ALA A 592 -19.40 35.11 -18.61
N SER A 593 -19.03 34.72 -19.83
CA SER A 593 -19.93 34.00 -20.74
C SER A 593 -19.78 32.49 -20.67
N ILE A 594 -18.55 32.02 -20.63
CA ILE A 594 -18.22 30.59 -20.72
C ILE A 594 -17.39 30.21 -19.50
N GLY A 595 -17.70 29.07 -18.90
CA GLY A 595 -16.88 28.43 -17.88
C GLY A 595 -16.18 27.22 -18.48
N THR A 596 -14.86 27.10 -18.33
CA THR A 596 -14.09 26.01 -18.94
C THR A 596 -13.45 25.08 -17.90
N ASN A 597 -13.41 23.79 -18.22
CA ASN A 597 -12.70 22.78 -17.44
C ASN A 597 -12.10 21.70 -18.35
N THR A 598 -10.78 21.54 -18.31
CA THR A 598 -10.01 20.62 -19.17
C THR A 598 -9.50 19.37 -18.44
N MET A 599 -9.88 19.18 -17.18
CA MET A 599 -9.44 18.03 -16.38
C MET A 599 -10.03 16.73 -16.93
N VAL A 600 -9.15 15.79 -17.26
CA VAL A 600 -9.54 14.44 -17.70
C VAL A 600 -9.91 13.59 -16.49
N ASP A 601 -11.08 12.96 -16.57
CA ASP A 601 -11.66 12.08 -15.56
C ASP A 601 -11.87 12.78 -14.22
N GLU A 602 -12.29 14.05 -14.30
CA GLU A 602 -12.69 14.80 -13.12
C GLU A 602 -13.84 14.09 -12.40
N HIS A 603 -13.65 13.82 -11.12
CA HIS A 603 -14.53 12.88 -10.40
C HIS A 603 -15.96 13.44 -10.20
N PHE A 604 -16.05 14.76 -10.01
CA PHE A 604 -17.31 15.50 -9.96
C PHE A 604 -17.21 16.82 -10.75
N GLY A 605 -16.53 17.84 -10.20
CA GLY A 605 -16.36 19.16 -10.84
C GLY A 605 -17.26 20.24 -10.25
N ILE A 606 -17.00 20.64 -8.99
CA ILE A 606 -17.80 21.68 -8.30
C ILE A 606 -17.79 23.00 -9.07
N ASN A 607 -16.64 23.41 -9.60
CA ASN A 607 -16.52 24.62 -10.43
C ASN A 607 -17.46 24.61 -11.65
N VAL A 608 -17.73 23.45 -12.25
CA VAL A 608 -18.67 23.33 -13.37
C VAL A 608 -20.09 23.61 -12.91
N VAL A 609 -20.48 23.12 -11.72
CA VAL A 609 -21.77 23.47 -11.09
C VAL A 609 -21.85 24.96 -10.81
N GLU A 610 -20.77 25.57 -10.29
CA GLU A 610 -20.68 27.01 -10.03
C GLU A 610 -20.86 27.81 -11.33
N PHE A 611 -20.25 27.40 -12.45
CA PHE A 611 -20.45 28.02 -13.75
C PHE A 611 -21.92 27.99 -14.17
N MET A 612 -22.57 26.82 -14.08
CA MET A 612 -23.98 26.67 -14.44
C MET A 612 -24.89 27.50 -13.54
N ALA A 613 -24.67 27.47 -12.22
CA ALA A 613 -25.43 28.27 -11.26
C ALA A 613 -25.25 29.77 -11.50
N ALA A 614 -24.03 30.23 -11.76
CA ALA A 614 -23.71 31.61 -12.09
C ALA A 614 -24.23 32.04 -13.46
N GLY A 615 -24.65 31.10 -14.30
CA GLY A 615 -25.24 31.34 -15.61
C GLY A 615 -24.23 31.42 -16.75
N LEU A 616 -23.02 30.91 -16.57
CA LEU A 616 -22.05 30.67 -17.65
C LEU A 616 -22.48 29.42 -18.45
N ILE A 617 -22.13 29.38 -19.74
CA ILE A 617 -22.24 28.15 -20.54
C ILE A 617 -20.99 27.30 -20.27
N PRO A 618 -21.12 26.09 -19.69
CA PRO A 618 -19.97 25.25 -19.41
C PRO A 618 -19.45 24.59 -20.71
N VAL A 619 -18.14 24.62 -20.90
CA VAL A 619 -17.41 23.88 -21.93
C VAL A 619 -16.37 23.02 -21.23
N VAL A 620 -16.60 21.71 -21.17
CA VAL A 620 -15.85 20.82 -20.27
C VAL A 620 -15.27 19.60 -20.98
N HIS A 621 -14.29 18.95 -20.36
CA HIS A 621 -13.78 17.69 -20.87
C HIS A 621 -14.88 16.63 -20.91
N SER A 622 -14.89 15.83 -21.98
CA SER A 622 -15.84 14.75 -22.23
C SER A 622 -15.54 13.47 -21.43
N SER A 623 -15.31 13.61 -20.12
CA SER A 623 -15.20 12.45 -19.24
C SER A 623 -15.54 12.78 -17.79
N GLY A 624 -15.60 11.77 -16.92
CA GLY A 624 -15.85 11.97 -15.49
C GLY A 624 -17.26 12.49 -15.13
N GLY A 625 -17.36 13.14 -13.97
CA GLY A 625 -18.57 13.80 -13.48
C GLY A 625 -19.09 14.94 -14.38
N PRO A 626 -18.24 15.79 -14.99
CA PRO A 626 -18.71 16.84 -15.89
C PRO A 626 -19.54 16.30 -17.05
N LEU A 627 -19.12 15.19 -17.67
CA LEU A 627 -19.85 14.53 -18.75
C LEU A 627 -21.10 13.78 -18.27
N ASN A 628 -20.96 12.98 -17.21
CA ASN A 628 -21.98 11.99 -16.85
C ASN A 628 -23.09 12.55 -15.96
N ASP A 629 -22.82 13.62 -15.21
CA ASP A 629 -23.71 14.08 -14.15
C ASP A 629 -24.09 15.57 -14.29
N ILE A 630 -23.14 16.43 -14.67
CA ILE A 630 -23.29 17.89 -14.57
C ILE A 630 -23.77 18.52 -15.89
N VAL A 631 -22.99 18.40 -16.97
CA VAL A 631 -23.30 19.00 -18.28
C VAL A 631 -24.14 18.01 -19.11
N VAL A 632 -25.27 17.63 -18.55
CA VAL A 632 -26.21 16.67 -19.17
C VAL A 632 -27.46 17.39 -19.69
N PRO A 633 -28.20 16.78 -20.64
CA PRO A 633 -29.45 17.36 -21.11
C PRO A 633 -30.43 17.60 -19.95
N TYR A 634 -31.04 18.77 -19.92
CA TYR A 634 -32.12 19.13 -19.00
C TYR A 634 -33.38 19.43 -19.81
N GLN A 635 -34.47 18.73 -19.51
CA GLN A 635 -35.71 18.76 -20.31
C GLN A 635 -35.42 18.47 -21.80
N ASN A 636 -34.61 17.43 -22.06
CA ASN A 636 -34.18 16.98 -23.40
C ASN A 636 -33.42 18.02 -24.24
N LYS A 637 -32.87 19.06 -23.62
CA LYS A 637 -32.10 20.11 -24.29
C LYS A 637 -30.71 20.28 -23.67
N PRO A 638 -29.69 20.67 -24.45
CA PRO A 638 -28.32 20.79 -23.95
C PRO A 638 -28.19 21.90 -22.90
N THR A 639 -27.23 21.72 -21.99
CA THR A 639 -26.86 22.66 -20.92
C THR A 639 -25.46 23.23 -21.09
N GLY A 640 -24.67 22.71 -22.03
CA GLY A 640 -23.32 23.16 -22.37
C GLY A 640 -22.70 22.28 -23.45
N TYR A 641 -21.36 22.28 -23.52
CA TYR A 641 -20.60 21.55 -24.54
C TYR A 641 -19.49 20.69 -23.93
N HIS A 642 -19.12 19.66 -24.68
CA HIS A 642 -18.05 18.72 -24.33
C HIS A 642 -16.94 18.74 -25.38
N ALA A 643 -15.70 18.55 -24.93
CA ALA A 643 -14.51 18.50 -25.79
C ALA A 643 -13.45 17.51 -25.25
N THR A 644 -12.45 17.18 -26.05
CA THR A 644 -11.37 16.22 -25.71
C THR A 644 -9.99 16.87 -25.78
N ASP A 645 -9.72 17.54 -26.89
CA ASP A 645 -8.45 18.14 -27.28
C ASP A 645 -8.59 19.62 -27.60
N SER A 646 -7.46 20.32 -27.78
CA SER A 646 -7.45 21.78 -27.97
C SER A 646 -8.29 22.25 -29.17
N VAL A 647 -8.41 21.45 -30.24
CA VAL A 647 -9.20 21.82 -31.43
C VAL A 647 -10.69 21.68 -31.12
N SER A 648 -11.11 20.55 -30.56
CA SER A 648 -12.51 20.36 -30.16
C SER A 648 -12.97 21.37 -29.09
N PHE A 649 -12.08 21.80 -28.19
CA PHE A 649 -12.35 22.88 -27.25
C PHE A 649 -12.52 24.23 -27.95
N ALA A 650 -11.66 24.56 -28.93
CA ALA A 650 -11.80 25.76 -29.74
C ALA A 650 -13.16 25.79 -30.46
N ASP A 651 -13.56 24.70 -31.10
CA ASP A 651 -14.87 24.58 -31.76
C ASP A 651 -16.03 24.76 -30.77
N ALA A 652 -15.91 24.18 -29.57
CA ALA A 652 -16.92 24.32 -28.53
C ALA A 652 -17.02 25.76 -27.99
N PHE A 653 -15.88 26.45 -27.82
CA PHE A 653 -15.86 27.87 -27.47
C PHE A 653 -16.51 28.73 -28.55
N HIS A 654 -16.17 28.51 -29.82
CA HIS A 654 -16.79 29.20 -30.95
C HIS A 654 -18.31 28.99 -30.94
N LYS A 655 -18.78 27.74 -30.84
CA LYS A 655 -20.22 27.44 -30.76
C LYS A 655 -20.90 28.19 -29.62
N ALA A 656 -20.31 28.21 -28.43
CA ALA A 656 -20.88 28.89 -27.26
C ALA A 656 -20.86 30.43 -27.40
N LEU A 657 -19.82 31.01 -27.99
CA LEU A 657 -19.69 32.46 -28.24
C LEU A 657 -20.61 32.97 -29.36
N SER A 658 -20.87 32.12 -30.36
CA SER A 658 -21.63 32.45 -31.56
C SER A 658 -23.13 32.13 -31.44
N LEU A 659 -23.59 31.62 -30.30
CA LEU A 659 -25.01 31.38 -30.05
C LEU A 659 -25.83 32.69 -30.13
N PRO A 660 -26.97 32.71 -30.83
CA PRO A 660 -27.91 33.81 -30.76
C PRO A 660 -28.34 34.10 -29.31
N SER A 661 -28.49 35.38 -28.96
CA SER A 661 -28.81 35.79 -27.57
C SER A 661 -30.00 35.04 -26.94
N PRO A 662 -31.13 34.80 -27.64
CA PRO A 662 -32.23 34.02 -27.08
C PRO A 662 -31.87 32.56 -26.77
N GLU A 663 -31.04 31.94 -27.61
CA GLU A 663 -30.63 30.54 -27.44
C GLU A 663 -29.60 30.39 -26.33
N ALA A 664 -28.62 31.31 -26.27
CA ALA A 664 -27.67 31.39 -25.17
C ALA A 664 -28.39 31.58 -23.83
N LEU A 665 -29.34 32.51 -23.76
CA LEU A 665 -30.16 32.73 -22.57
C LEU A 665 -30.94 31.47 -22.18
N ALA A 666 -31.57 30.79 -23.15
CA ALA A 666 -32.30 29.56 -22.89
C ALA A 666 -31.38 28.44 -22.35
N MET A 667 -30.16 28.31 -22.88
CA MET A 667 -29.18 27.34 -22.38
C MET A 667 -28.75 27.66 -20.95
N ARG A 668 -28.42 28.92 -20.67
CA ARG A 668 -28.03 29.37 -19.32
C ARG A 668 -29.14 29.14 -18.30
N LYS A 669 -30.41 29.42 -18.65
CA LYS A 669 -31.58 29.13 -17.81
C LYS A 669 -31.68 27.65 -17.46
N ARG A 670 -31.54 26.76 -18.45
CA ARG A 670 -31.57 25.30 -18.24
C ARG A 670 -30.41 24.83 -17.37
N ALA A 671 -29.19 25.29 -17.67
CA ALA A 671 -28.01 24.94 -16.91
C ALA A 671 -28.13 25.35 -15.44
N ARG A 672 -28.53 26.61 -15.18
CA ARG A 672 -28.78 27.08 -13.81
C ARG A 672 -29.86 26.27 -13.10
N ALA A 673 -30.98 26.01 -13.76
CA ALA A 673 -32.08 25.25 -13.16
C ALA A 673 -31.62 23.85 -12.73
N LEU A 674 -30.93 23.12 -13.62
CA LEU A 674 -30.36 21.81 -13.31
C LEU A 674 -29.38 21.90 -12.12
N ALA A 675 -28.50 22.90 -12.11
CA ALA A 675 -27.50 23.06 -11.06
C ALA A 675 -28.14 23.31 -9.68
N VAL A 676 -29.11 24.22 -9.60
CA VAL A 676 -29.81 24.58 -8.36
C VAL A 676 -30.68 23.42 -7.86
N GLU A 677 -31.38 22.71 -8.76
CA GLU A 677 -32.25 21.61 -8.37
C GLU A 677 -31.47 20.39 -7.85
N ARG A 678 -30.37 20.04 -8.53
CA ARG A 678 -29.66 18.76 -8.30
C ARG A 678 -28.49 18.86 -7.34
N PHE A 679 -27.75 19.97 -7.36
CA PHE A 679 -26.46 20.09 -6.69
C PHE A 679 -26.45 21.12 -5.55
N SER A 680 -27.58 21.76 -5.25
CA SER A 680 -27.71 22.61 -4.07
C SER A 680 -27.56 21.81 -2.77
N THR A 681 -27.41 22.52 -1.66
CA THR A 681 -27.49 21.94 -0.31
C THR A 681 -28.77 21.12 -0.12
N ASP A 682 -29.92 21.61 -0.58
CA ASP A 682 -31.19 20.87 -0.49
C ASP A 682 -31.15 19.57 -1.31
N GLY A 683 -30.51 19.59 -2.48
CA GLY A 683 -30.29 18.40 -3.31
C GLY A 683 -29.41 17.36 -2.61
N PHE A 684 -28.32 17.80 -2.00
CA PHE A 684 -27.45 16.96 -1.15
C PHE A 684 -28.24 16.37 0.03
N GLU A 685 -28.98 17.19 0.77
CA GLU A 685 -29.70 16.76 1.97
C GLU A 685 -30.79 15.72 1.66
N LYS A 686 -31.49 15.84 0.53
CA LYS A 686 -32.44 14.82 0.07
C LYS A 686 -31.76 13.47 -0.16
N GLY A 687 -30.59 13.46 -0.79
CA GLY A 687 -29.80 12.23 -1.00
C GLY A 687 -29.22 11.68 0.30
N TRP A 688 -28.67 12.56 1.13
CA TRP A 688 -28.09 12.23 2.43
C TRP A 688 -29.13 11.63 3.37
N ALA A 689 -30.34 12.17 3.41
CA ALA A 689 -31.44 11.68 4.24
C ALA A 689 -31.73 10.18 4.01
N GLN A 690 -31.74 9.75 2.75
CA GLN A 690 -31.99 8.34 2.40
C GLN A 690 -30.86 7.42 2.88
N GLY A 691 -29.60 7.86 2.72
CA GLY A 691 -28.44 7.13 3.23
C GLY A 691 -28.41 7.08 4.77
N TRP A 692 -28.69 8.21 5.40
CA TRP A 692 -28.80 8.32 6.86
C TRP A 692 -29.86 7.38 7.44
N GLU A 693 -31.07 7.38 6.88
CA GLU A 693 -32.15 6.50 7.33
C GLU A 693 -31.76 5.03 7.26
N PHE A 694 -31.05 4.62 6.21
CA PHE A 694 -30.53 3.26 6.11
C PHE A 694 -29.49 3.01 7.21
N ALA A 695 -28.51 3.90 7.37
CA ALA A 695 -27.41 3.75 8.32
C ALA A 695 -27.90 3.66 9.78
N VAL A 696 -28.84 4.52 10.17
CA VAL A 696 -29.35 4.59 11.54
C VAL A 696 -30.28 3.42 11.90
N ARG A 697 -30.99 2.83 10.91
CA ARG A 697 -31.78 1.61 11.14
C ARG A 697 -30.89 0.46 11.62
N SER A 698 -29.70 0.33 11.05
CA SER A 698 -28.71 -0.69 11.43
C SER A 698 -28.17 -0.52 12.86
N VAL A 699 -28.32 0.65 13.47
CA VAL A 699 -27.95 0.90 14.87
C VAL A 699 -29.04 0.39 15.83
N LYS A 700 -30.30 0.38 15.38
CA LYS A 700 -31.47 0.00 16.19
C LYS A 700 -31.76 -1.50 16.16
N THR A 701 -31.14 -2.24 15.25
CA THR A 701 -31.21 -3.71 15.08
C THR A 701 -29.97 -4.37 15.64
#